data_AF-M5BI46-F1
#
_entry.id   AF-M5BI46-F1
#
_cell.length_a   1.000
_cell.length_b   1.000
_cell.length_c   1.000
_cell.angle_alpha   90.00
_cell.angle_beta   90.00
_cell.angle_gamma   90.00
#
_symmetry.space_group_name_H-M   'P 1'
#
loop_
_entity.id
_entity.type
_entity.pdbx_description
1 polymer ?
#
loop_
_entity_poly.entity_id
_entity_poly.type
_entity_poly.pdbx_seq_one_letter_code
_entity_poly.pdbx_strand_id
1 'polypeptide(L)'
;MDTKQDLFDELDSELNIPTQVEEEQSTSIYKDEIMAKLKSVFGLESFRTNQAPAVDATMSGQDVFVLMPTGGGKSLCYQLPAVCTTGRTRGVTFVVSPLKSLMIDQVRQLKSKGIDVIMFSSDQSPKAAREARNRLVTSGAKPSLVYVTPERLEMSGDMRNILDNLMRQGELARFVIDEAHCVSTWGRDFREAYQGLGFLRQSYPDIPIMALTATANAKVRTDVITKLGIVGCVELVQSFNRPNLHYEVRKKTKGVVTDIASFIRAHYHEKSGVIYCLSRAKCEEVAMELREKRGISARHYHAAMTASDKSETQAAWISGECSVIVATIAFGMGIDKPDVRFVIHHQIPMSLSGYYQETGRAGRDGEPAQCVLYYCYADKNSMERMIEQGGKDGKPLSYEERQRQKEDIRQVIQYCQNTTDCRRSQVLAYFSEQFDPRHCFKTCDNCVNHSEGMKSEDMTEVAQMALELVQSVANSRPTMNQAIDAFKGSKSKVLREKGWDRSPMFGKGSEYSRETVERLFQHLMAAGALREELYQNRAGYSNSFMVMGDCAEDYMEGRKRFMLSVASTEKGKGKQTTEATAPAPNKYRPLATTRHTISRKPSTTAASRLTKKISSVNRTDDLDCFDSDGAERASKVASGSRVVDDIEDTDDYAVPPDFFDDPDTIETQEESLLTNNSTGPVASRSAQVLAPDSDIEDDAGDFSARFKSLKKLRKKLVRQFGLPDEDDVFQEEVLQELALLECTSEGEFKQSLRSALGPDVDFDEKFKAFGKPFMNLCLKKATQGPQTKTPNITDLHNQYDFKGSPKRPGGFKPAPSRTSSRKF
;
A
#
# COMPACT_ATOMS: atom_id res chain seq x y z
N MET A 1 28.17 -19.27 47.50
CA MET A 1 27.10 -18.57 46.78
C MET A 1 26.91 -19.29 45.45
N ASP A 2 26.34 -20.50 45.47
CA ASP A 2 26.57 -21.50 44.42
C ASP A 2 25.28 -22.27 44.10
N THR A 3 24.18 -21.54 43.86
CA THR A 3 22.84 -22.07 43.54
C THR A 3 22.02 -21.08 42.67
N LYS A 4 22.71 -20.31 41.82
CA LYS A 4 22.08 -19.33 40.91
C LYS A 4 22.62 -19.36 39.47
N GLN A 5 23.65 -20.15 39.21
CA GLN A 5 24.18 -20.35 37.86
C GLN A 5 23.36 -21.44 37.15
N ASP A 6 23.29 -22.62 37.77
CA ASP A 6 22.63 -23.83 37.28
C ASP A 6 21.15 -23.63 36.88
N LEU A 7 20.47 -22.67 37.51
CA LEU A 7 19.06 -22.34 37.28
C LEU A 7 18.82 -21.40 36.07
N PHE A 8 19.89 -20.90 35.44
CA PHE A 8 19.83 -20.29 34.11
C PHE A 8 20.14 -21.33 33.02
N ASP A 9 21.15 -22.17 33.25
CA ASP A 9 21.63 -23.15 32.24
C ASP A 9 20.58 -24.24 31.91
N GLU A 10 19.67 -24.59 32.83
CA GLU A 10 18.52 -25.47 32.53
C GLU A 10 17.44 -24.78 31.65
N LEU A 11 17.22 -23.47 31.80
CA LEU A 11 16.09 -22.76 31.18
C LEU A 11 16.28 -22.49 29.68
N ASP A 12 17.53 -22.28 29.22
CA ASP A 12 17.84 -22.12 27.80
C ASP A 12 17.79 -23.46 27.03
N SER A 13 17.62 -24.60 27.71
CA SER A 13 17.66 -25.94 27.08
C SER A 13 16.33 -26.39 26.44
N GLU A 14 15.18 -25.84 26.86
CA GLU A 14 13.85 -26.27 26.37
C GLU A 14 13.28 -25.39 25.24
N LEU A 15 13.83 -24.20 24.99
CA LEU A 15 13.37 -23.27 23.95
C LEU A 15 14.12 -23.46 22.62
N ASN A 16 14.05 -24.68 22.07
CA ASN A 16 14.66 -25.03 20.77
C ASN A 16 13.89 -24.44 19.57
N ILE A 17 13.96 -23.12 19.43
CA ILE A 17 13.56 -22.38 18.22
C ILE A 17 14.80 -22.29 17.32
N PRO A 18 14.80 -22.88 16.11
CA PRO A 18 15.97 -22.89 15.25
C PRO A 18 16.23 -21.52 14.63
N THR A 19 17.02 -20.69 15.31
CA THR A 19 17.47 -19.36 14.85
C THR A 19 18.53 -19.49 13.76
N GLN A 20 18.18 -20.05 12.60
CA GLN A 20 19.05 -20.07 11.42
C GLN A 20 19.07 -18.71 10.72
N VAL A 21 19.77 -17.76 11.34
CA VAL A 21 20.41 -16.63 10.67
C VAL A 21 21.84 -16.52 11.20
N GLU A 22 22.61 -17.61 11.08
CA GLU A 22 24.05 -17.48 10.98
C GLU A 22 24.35 -16.75 9.66
N GLU A 23 25.19 -15.72 9.68
CA GLU A 23 25.74 -15.13 8.46
C GLU A 23 26.79 -16.09 7.87
N GLU A 24 26.34 -17.22 7.31
CA GLU A 24 27.13 -17.93 6.31
C GLU A 24 27.37 -16.97 5.14
N GLN A 25 28.53 -16.31 5.17
CA GLN A 25 29.09 -15.64 4.01
C GLN A 25 29.48 -16.72 2.99
N SER A 26 28.47 -17.31 2.34
CA SER A 26 28.63 -18.08 1.12
C SER A 26 29.50 -17.27 0.18
N THR A 27 30.75 -17.70 0.01
CA THR A 27 31.66 -17.14 -0.97
C THR A 27 31.23 -17.66 -2.33
N SER A 28 30.08 -17.16 -2.80
CA SER A 28 29.51 -17.49 -4.10
C SER A 28 30.59 -17.46 -5.16
N ILE A 29 30.77 -18.60 -5.83
CA ILE A 29 31.75 -18.75 -6.91
C ILE A 29 31.45 -17.84 -8.11
N TYR A 30 30.28 -17.19 -8.12
CA TYR A 30 29.84 -16.23 -9.13
C TYR A 30 30.00 -14.77 -8.68
N LYS A 31 30.36 -14.51 -7.41
CA LYS A 31 30.38 -13.17 -6.77
C LYS A 31 31.12 -12.11 -7.58
N ASP A 32 32.29 -12.47 -8.12
CA ASP A 32 33.14 -11.53 -8.87
C ASP A 32 32.52 -11.15 -10.22
N GLU A 33 31.93 -12.10 -10.97
CA GLU A 33 31.19 -11.76 -12.20
C GLU A 33 29.93 -10.95 -11.86
N ILE A 34 29.16 -11.39 -10.85
CA ILE A 34 27.93 -10.73 -10.42
C ILE A 34 28.21 -9.25 -10.08
N MET A 35 29.23 -8.96 -9.27
CA MET A 35 29.62 -7.60 -8.90
C MET A 35 30.21 -6.80 -10.07
N ALA A 36 31.00 -7.43 -10.94
CA ALA A 36 31.52 -6.78 -12.14
C ALA A 36 30.39 -6.37 -13.10
N LYS A 37 29.38 -7.22 -13.32
CA LYS A 37 28.22 -6.96 -14.18
C LYS A 37 27.27 -5.94 -13.54
N LEU A 38 27.06 -6.00 -12.23
CA LEU A 38 26.28 -5.02 -11.47
C LEU A 38 26.80 -3.59 -11.69
N LYS A 39 28.12 -3.40 -11.58
CA LYS A 39 28.78 -2.10 -11.79
C LYS A 39 28.83 -1.71 -13.27
N SER A 40 29.35 -2.57 -14.13
CA SER A 40 29.64 -2.24 -15.54
C SER A 40 28.41 -2.17 -16.46
N VAL A 41 27.38 -3.00 -16.23
CA VAL A 41 26.19 -3.07 -17.09
C VAL A 41 25.00 -2.35 -16.46
N PHE A 42 24.78 -2.51 -15.15
CA PHE A 42 23.61 -1.93 -14.48
C PHE A 42 23.85 -0.54 -13.89
N GLY A 43 25.10 -0.15 -13.63
CA GLY A 43 25.46 1.14 -13.04
C GLY A 43 25.16 1.21 -11.54
N LEU A 44 25.20 0.08 -10.83
CA LEU A 44 24.86 -0.04 -9.42
C LEU A 44 26.08 -0.45 -8.59
N GLU A 45 26.24 0.14 -7.40
CA GLU A 45 27.41 -0.10 -6.55
C GLU A 45 27.22 -1.27 -5.57
N SER A 46 25.98 -1.46 -5.10
CA SER A 46 25.57 -2.42 -4.07
C SER A 46 24.21 -3.04 -4.36
N PHE A 47 23.86 -4.08 -3.60
CA PHE A 47 22.56 -4.76 -3.67
C PHE A 47 21.59 -4.28 -2.58
N ARG A 48 20.29 -4.34 -2.88
CA ARG A 48 19.22 -4.26 -1.88
C ARG A 48 18.99 -5.64 -1.25
N THR A 49 18.32 -5.66 -0.09
CA THR A 49 17.92 -6.87 0.64
C THR A 49 17.35 -7.95 -0.30
N ASN A 50 17.72 -9.21 -0.06
CA ASN A 50 17.33 -10.39 -0.85
C ASN A 50 17.72 -10.40 -2.34
N GLN A 51 18.29 -9.35 -2.93
CA GLN A 51 18.70 -9.37 -4.35
C GLN A 51 19.90 -10.29 -4.59
N ALA A 52 20.97 -10.19 -3.79
CA ALA A 52 22.16 -11.02 -3.97
C ALA A 52 21.86 -12.53 -3.80
N PRO A 53 21.12 -12.98 -2.76
CA PRO A 53 20.68 -14.38 -2.66
C PRO A 53 19.82 -14.84 -3.84
N ALA A 54 18.93 -13.99 -4.37
CA ALA A 54 18.08 -14.35 -5.51
C ALA A 54 18.89 -14.60 -6.79
N VAL A 55 19.90 -13.76 -7.04
CA VAL A 55 20.83 -13.92 -8.17
C VAL A 55 21.68 -15.17 -7.99
N ASP A 56 22.25 -15.39 -6.79
CA ASP A 56 23.15 -16.51 -6.51
C ASP A 56 22.46 -17.89 -6.61
N ALA A 57 21.27 -18.02 -6.02
CA ALA A 57 20.46 -19.24 -6.12
C ALA A 57 20.11 -19.59 -7.58
N THR A 58 19.71 -18.59 -8.38
CA THR A 58 19.41 -18.76 -9.80
C THR A 58 20.66 -19.04 -10.65
N MET A 59 21.81 -18.44 -10.34
CA MET A 59 23.10 -18.77 -10.97
C MET A 59 23.53 -20.20 -10.65
N SER A 60 23.26 -20.66 -9.43
CA SER A 60 23.47 -22.04 -8.95
C SER A 60 22.50 -23.06 -9.56
N GLY A 61 21.47 -22.59 -10.28
CA GLY A 61 20.46 -23.41 -10.94
C GLY A 61 19.32 -23.91 -10.05
N GLN A 62 19.04 -23.22 -8.94
CA GLN A 62 17.90 -23.50 -8.05
C GLN A 62 16.64 -22.77 -8.52
N ASP A 63 15.47 -23.32 -8.21
CA ASP A 63 14.21 -22.58 -8.26
C ASP A 63 14.19 -21.51 -7.15
N VAL A 64 13.58 -20.35 -7.43
CA VAL A 64 13.56 -19.21 -6.48
C VAL A 64 12.16 -18.56 -6.47
N PHE A 65 11.59 -18.36 -5.29
CA PHE A 65 10.37 -17.56 -5.10
C PHE A 65 10.74 -16.23 -4.45
N VAL A 66 10.53 -15.12 -5.17
CA VAL A 66 10.93 -13.76 -4.75
C VAL A 66 9.69 -12.92 -4.41
N LEU A 67 9.48 -12.68 -3.12
CA LEU A 67 8.45 -11.81 -2.59
C LEU A 67 9.08 -10.54 -2.04
N MET A 68 9.12 -9.50 -2.88
CA MET A 68 9.65 -8.18 -2.54
C MET A 68 8.59 -7.10 -2.83
N PRO A 69 8.49 -6.03 -2.04
CA PRO A 69 7.54 -4.95 -2.26
C PRO A 69 7.75 -4.20 -3.60
N THR A 70 6.79 -3.35 -3.95
CA THR A 70 6.91 -2.41 -5.08
C THR A 70 8.06 -1.44 -4.83
N GLY A 71 9.01 -1.37 -5.75
CA GLY A 71 10.28 -0.66 -5.59
C GLY A 71 11.44 -1.49 -5.00
N GLY A 72 11.20 -2.73 -4.54
CA GLY A 72 12.25 -3.60 -3.98
C GLY A 72 13.35 -4.04 -4.96
N GLY A 73 13.21 -3.76 -6.26
CA GLY A 73 14.24 -4.06 -7.27
C GLY A 73 14.16 -5.47 -7.87
N LYS A 74 12.98 -6.10 -7.87
CA LYS A 74 12.72 -7.45 -8.42
C LYS A 74 13.37 -7.71 -9.78
N SER A 75 13.29 -6.79 -10.73
CA SER A 75 13.84 -6.94 -12.08
C SER A 75 15.33 -7.32 -12.10
N LEU A 76 16.15 -6.77 -11.21
CA LEU A 76 17.58 -7.04 -11.16
C LEU A 76 17.88 -8.52 -10.86
N CYS A 77 17.01 -9.17 -10.06
CA CYS A 77 17.18 -10.56 -9.62
C CYS A 77 17.24 -11.54 -10.80
N TYR A 78 16.57 -11.23 -11.91
CA TYR A 78 16.60 -12.06 -13.12
C TYR A 78 17.35 -11.41 -14.30
N GLN A 79 17.45 -10.08 -14.36
CA GLN A 79 18.17 -9.37 -15.43
C GLN A 79 19.69 -9.50 -15.28
N LEU A 80 20.22 -9.48 -14.05
CA LEU A 80 21.66 -9.63 -13.80
C LEU A 80 22.18 -11.04 -14.16
N PRO A 81 21.58 -12.16 -13.70
CA PRO A 81 22.04 -13.50 -14.08
C PRO A 81 21.78 -13.85 -15.56
N ALA A 82 21.00 -13.04 -16.30
CA ALA A 82 20.83 -13.19 -17.74
C ALA A 82 21.99 -12.60 -18.58
N VAL A 83 22.85 -11.77 -17.98
CA VAL A 83 24.07 -11.24 -18.64
C VAL A 83 25.37 -11.80 -18.07
N CYS A 84 25.28 -12.74 -17.13
CA CYS A 84 26.41 -13.50 -16.59
C CYS A 84 26.63 -14.79 -17.39
N THR A 85 27.87 -15.30 -17.46
CA THR A 85 28.24 -16.48 -18.27
C THR A 85 28.83 -17.63 -17.47
N THR A 86 29.26 -17.40 -16.23
CA THR A 86 29.87 -18.43 -15.36
C THR A 86 28.87 -19.33 -14.64
N GLY A 87 27.59 -18.93 -14.60
CA GLY A 87 26.53 -19.64 -13.89
C GLY A 87 26.30 -21.08 -14.39
N ARG A 88 25.77 -21.94 -13.51
CA ARG A 88 25.32 -23.30 -13.88
C ARG A 88 24.26 -23.27 -14.98
N THR A 89 23.45 -22.21 -15.01
CA THR A 89 22.50 -21.92 -16.09
C THR A 89 23.00 -20.81 -17.00
N ARG A 90 22.92 -21.03 -18.32
CA ARG A 90 23.49 -20.16 -19.36
C ARG A 90 22.60 -20.11 -20.60
N GLY A 91 22.75 -19.05 -21.40
CA GLY A 91 21.91 -18.79 -22.57
C GLY A 91 20.67 -17.94 -22.25
N VAL A 92 19.59 -18.20 -22.97
CA VAL A 92 18.40 -17.34 -23.02
C VAL A 92 17.55 -17.45 -21.75
N THR A 93 17.25 -16.32 -21.12
CA THR A 93 16.28 -16.20 -20.03
C THR A 93 14.89 -15.83 -20.57
N PHE A 94 13.88 -16.67 -20.35
CA PHE A 94 12.50 -16.40 -20.79
C PHE A 94 11.70 -15.74 -19.67
N VAL A 95 11.22 -14.52 -19.90
CA VAL A 95 10.45 -13.71 -18.95
C VAL A 95 8.99 -13.65 -19.38
N VAL A 96 8.14 -14.37 -18.64
CA VAL A 96 6.68 -14.30 -18.75
C VAL A 96 6.21 -13.10 -17.94
N SER A 97 5.53 -12.14 -18.58
CA SER A 97 5.00 -10.95 -17.93
C SER A 97 3.58 -10.69 -18.43
N PRO A 98 2.63 -10.23 -17.59
CA PRO A 98 1.22 -10.19 -17.99
C PRO A 98 0.90 -9.03 -18.95
N LEU A 99 1.75 -8.01 -19.03
CA LEU A 99 1.35 -6.70 -19.54
C LEU A 99 2.35 -6.17 -20.56
N LYS A 100 1.88 -5.94 -21.80
CA LYS A 100 2.71 -5.43 -22.89
C LYS A 100 3.37 -4.09 -22.54
N SER A 101 2.72 -3.21 -21.78
CA SER A 101 3.33 -1.94 -21.33
C SER A 101 4.57 -2.17 -20.46
N LEU A 102 4.48 -3.08 -19.48
CA LEU A 102 5.59 -3.44 -18.61
C LEU A 102 6.73 -4.10 -19.41
N MET A 103 6.39 -4.99 -20.35
CA MET A 103 7.36 -5.59 -21.27
C MET A 103 8.08 -4.52 -22.12
N ILE A 104 7.35 -3.58 -22.72
CA ILE A 104 7.93 -2.48 -23.52
C ILE A 104 8.90 -1.65 -22.68
N ASP A 105 8.51 -1.24 -21.48
CA ASP A 105 9.34 -0.37 -20.63
C ASP A 105 10.61 -1.10 -20.16
N GLN A 106 10.52 -2.37 -19.75
CA GLN A 106 11.71 -3.17 -19.41
C GLN A 106 12.63 -3.41 -20.63
N VAL A 107 12.06 -3.75 -21.79
CA VAL A 107 12.83 -3.96 -23.03
C VAL A 107 13.52 -2.67 -23.49
N ARG A 108 12.89 -1.49 -23.32
CA ARG A 108 13.52 -0.19 -23.60
C ARG A 108 14.72 0.04 -22.68
N GLN A 109 14.55 -0.15 -21.37
CA GLN A 109 15.62 0.03 -20.38
C GLN A 109 16.81 -0.90 -20.63
N LEU A 110 16.56 -2.18 -20.92
CA LEU A 110 17.61 -3.15 -21.19
C LEU A 110 18.39 -2.82 -22.48
N LYS A 111 17.70 -2.41 -23.55
CA LYS A 111 18.35 -1.97 -24.80
C LYS A 111 19.19 -0.70 -24.60
N SER A 112 18.75 0.26 -23.78
CA SER A 112 19.57 1.43 -23.42
C SER A 112 20.83 1.09 -22.60
N LYS A 113 20.92 -0.12 -22.02
CA LYS A 113 22.11 -0.66 -21.36
C LYS A 113 22.94 -1.59 -22.26
N GLY A 114 22.66 -1.60 -23.58
CA GLY A 114 23.34 -2.46 -24.56
C GLY A 114 22.99 -3.94 -24.46
N ILE A 115 21.99 -4.33 -23.66
CA ILE A 115 21.59 -5.73 -23.48
C ILE A 115 20.69 -6.14 -24.65
N ASP A 116 21.06 -7.24 -25.32
CA ASP A 116 20.26 -7.82 -26.39
C ASP A 116 19.03 -8.55 -25.84
N VAL A 117 17.85 -8.03 -26.20
CA VAL A 117 16.55 -8.47 -25.70
C VAL A 117 15.54 -8.54 -26.83
N ILE A 118 14.86 -9.69 -26.91
CA ILE A 118 13.70 -9.90 -27.77
C ILE A 118 12.42 -9.75 -26.95
N MET A 119 11.37 -9.26 -27.60
CA MET A 119 9.99 -9.28 -27.09
C MET A 119 9.12 -10.06 -28.08
N PHE A 120 8.18 -10.84 -27.59
CA PHE A 120 7.08 -11.41 -28.37
C PHE A 120 5.74 -10.88 -27.87
N SER A 121 4.98 -10.23 -28.75
CA SER A 121 3.62 -9.75 -28.50
C SER A 121 2.73 -9.95 -29.71
N SER A 122 1.42 -10.02 -29.49
CA SER A 122 0.35 -10.06 -30.52
C SER A 122 0.59 -9.11 -31.69
N ASP A 123 0.68 -7.84 -31.38
CA ASP A 123 0.78 -6.68 -32.26
C ASP A 123 2.26 -6.40 -32.56
N GLN A 124 2.88 -7.37 -33.24
CA GLN A 124 4.16 -7.29 -33.93
C GLN A 124 3.96 -7.71 -35.39
N SER A 125 4.65 -7.04 -36.32
CA SER A 125 4.55 -7.42 -37.74
C SER A 125 5.06 -8.85 -37.97
N PRO A 126 4.46 -9.63 -38.90
CA PRO A 126 4.91 -11.00 -39.19
C PRO A 126 6.38 -11.09 -39.61
N LYS A 127 6.93 -10.01 -40.22
CA LYS A 127 8.36 -9.87 -40.52
C LYS A 127 9.20 -9.83 -39.24
N ALA A 128 8.90 -8.93 -38.31
CA ALA A 128 9.64 -8.79 -37.05
C ALA A 128 9.53 -10.05 -36.17
N ALA A 129 8.35 -10.69 -36.12
CA ALA A 129 8.16 -11.95 -35.40
C ALA A 129 8.98 -13.11 -36.01
N ARG A 130 9.08 -13.18 -37.34
CA ARG A 130 9.93 -14.15 -38.05
C ARG A 130 11.41 -13.90 -37.79
N GLU A 131 11.84 -12.64 -37.82
CA GLU A 131 13.23 -12.26 -37.55
C GLU A 131 13.62 -12.60 -36.10
N ALA A 132 12.78 -12.25 -35.12
CA ALA A 132 12.95 -12.62 -33.72
C ALA A 132 13.04 -14.14 -33.51
N ARG A 133 12.19 -14.95 -34.16
CA ARG A 133 12.27 -16.41 -34.13
C ARG A 133 13.58 -16.93 -34.73
N ASN A 134 13.99 -16.41 -35.89
CA ASN A 134 15.22 -16.86 -36.56
C ASN A 134 16.45 -16.63 -35.67
N ARG A 135 16.54 -15.50 -34.95
CA ARG A 135 17.63 -15.23 -33.98
C ARG A 135 17.72 -16.24 -32.84
N LEU A 136 16.62 -16.89 -32.46
CA LEU A 136 16.60 -17.91 -31.41
C LEU A 136 16.90 -19.32 -31.96
N VAL A 137 16.48 -19.60 -33.20
CA VAL A 137 16.64 -20.93 -33.83
C VAL A 137 18.01 -21.14 -34.48
N THR A 138 18.59 -20.11 -35.10
CA THR A 138 19.91 -20.19 -35.75
C THR A 138 21.05 -20.30 -34.72
N SER A 139 22.15 -20.97 -35.09
CA SER A 139 23.36 -21.20 -34.27
C SER A 139 24.26 -19.96 -34.11
N GLY A 140 23.67 -18.77 -34.06
CA GLY A 140 24.37 -17.49 -33.82
C GLY A 140 24.27 -17.05 -32.37
N ALA A 141 24.85 -15.89 -32.05
CA ALA A 141 24.73 -15.29 -30.72
C ALA A 141 23.25 -15.05 -30.35
N LYS A 142 22.82 -15.65 -29.24
CA LYS A 142 21.45 -15.56 -28.70
C LYS A 142 21.28 -14.28 -27.85
N PRO A 143 20.05 -13.74 -27.74
CA PRO A 143 19.75 -12.68 -26.79
C PRO A 143 19.80 -13.18 -25.34
N SER A 144 20.18 -12.30 -24.41
CA SER A 144 20.16 -12.59 -22.98
C SER A 144 18.74 -12.83 -22.45
N LEU A 145 17.76 -12.06 -22.91
CA LEU A 145 16.37 -12.16 -22.46
C LEU A 145 15.36 -12.22 -23.62
N VAL A 146 14.28 -12.97 -23.40
CA VAL A 146 13.06 -12.98 -24.23
C VAL A 146 11.86 -12.67 -23.34
N TYR A 147 11.22 -11.51 -23.53
CA TYR A 147 9.95 -11.18 -22.89
C TYR A 147 8.78 -11.74 -23.69
N VAL A 148 7.82 -12.41 -23.05
CA VAL A 148 6.67 -13.07 -23.70
C VAL A 148 5.40 -12.96 -22.84
N THR A 149 4.23 -12.89 -23.49
CA THR A 149 2.93 -12.99 -22.79
C THR A 149 2.58 -14.46 -22.50
N PRO A 150 1.83 -14.76 -21.41
CA PRO A 150 1.50 -16.15 -21.06
C PRO A 150 0.72 -16.87 -22.17
N GLU A 151 -0.22 -16.19 -22.85
CA GLU A 151 -0.99 -16.78 -23.96
C GLU A 151 -0.08 -17.21 -25.10
N ARG A 152 0.95 -16.41 -25.42
CA ARG A 152 1.86 -16.71 -26.53
C ARG A 152 2.75 -17.91 -26.22
N LEU A 153 3.10 -18.09 -24.95
CA LEU A 153 3.89 -19.22 -24.46
C LEU A 153 3.07 -20.52 -24.41
N GLU A 154 1.82 -20.46 -23.96
CA GLU A 154 0.92 -21.61 -23.89
C GLU A 154 0.43 -22.06 -25.28
N MET A 155 -0.09 -21.13 -26.10
CA MET A 155 -0.92 -21.45 -27.27
C MET A 155 -0.14 -21.66 -28.57
N SER A 156 1.15 -21.28 -28.67
CA SER A 156 1.90 -21.36 -29.93
C SER A 156 2.90 -22.52 -29.99
N GLY A 157 2.65 -23.48 -30.90
CA GLY A 157 3.58 -24.57 -31.19
C GLY A 157 4.96 -24.07 -31.67
N ASP A 158 4.99 -22.92 -32.35
CA ASP A 158 6.21 -22.17 -32.67
C ASP A 158 7.08 -21.90 -31.43
N MET A 159 6.49 -21.51 -30.30
CA MET A 159 7.26 -21.22 -29.08
C MET A 159 7.81 -22.50 -28.45
N ARG A 160 7.04 -23.59 -28.45
CA ARG A 160 7.51 -24.91 -27.98
C ARG A 160 8.69 -25.39 -28.82
N ASN A 161 8.59 -25.30 -30.15
CA ASN A 161 9.69 -25.61 -31.07
C ASN A 161 10.98 -24.78 -30.80
N ILE A 162 10.84 -23.50 -30.40
CA ILE A 162 11.99 -22.66 -30.01
C ILE A 162 12.61 -23.15 -28.70
N LEU A 163 11.80 -23.39 -27.66
CA LEU A 163 12.25 -23.85 -26.35
C LEU A 163 12.90 -25.24 -26.43
N ASP A 164 12.28 -26.17 -27.16
CA ASP A 164 12.80 -27.53 -27.38
C ASP A 164 14.12 -27.52 -28.15
N ASN A 165 14.36 -26.51 -29.00
CA ASN A 165 15.65 -26.32 -29.68
C ASN A 165 16.71 -25.76 -28.71
N LEU A 166 16.41 -24.68 -28.00
CA LEU A 166 17.33 -24.06 -27.04
C LEU A 166 17.70 -25.01 -25.89
N MET A 167 16.75 -25.81 -25.40
CA MET A 167 17.01 -26.84 -24.39
C MET A 167 17.97 -27.91 -24.92
N ARG A 168 17.74 -28.46 -26.12
CA ARG A 168 18.66 -29.42 -26.77
C ARG A 168 20.03 -28.83 -27.11
N GLN A 169 20.13 -27.51 -27.31
CA GLN A 169 21.39 -26.80 -27.51
C GLN A 169 22.13 -26.48 -26.20
N GLY A 170 21.48 -26.63 -25.03
CA GLY A 170 22.04 -26.20 -23.74
C GLY A 170 22.10 -24.68 -23.59
N GLU A 171 21.21 -23.97 -24.28
CA GLU A 171 21.12 -22.51 -24.41
C GLU A 171 19.79 -21.95 -23.86
N LEU A 172 18.98 -22.76 -23.19
CA LEU A 172 17.84 -22.30 -22.38
C LEU A 172 18.31 -22.19 -20.92
N ALA A 173 18.41 -20.96 -20.39
CA ALA A 173 18.96 -20.74 -19.06
C ALA A 173 17.94 -21.02 -17.95
N ARG A 174 16.77 -20.38 -18.03
CA ARG A 174 15.76 -20.34 -16.96
C ARG A 174 14.44 -19.74 -17.44
N PHE A 175 13.37 -20.07 -16.74
CA PHE A 175 12.09 -19.37 -16.84
C PHE A 175 11.93 -18.36 -15.69
N VAL A 176 11.31 -17.24 -15.98
CA VAL A 176 11.05 -16.15 -15.05
C VAL A 176 9.57 -15.80 -15.16
N ILE A 177 8.83 -15.97 -14.07
CA ILE A 177 7.39 -15.70 -13.99
C ILE A 177 7.22 -14.40 -13.21
N ASP A 178 7.07 -13.29 -13.95
CA ASP A 178 6.86 -11.95 -13.40
C ASP A 178 5.38 -11.73 -13.04
N GLU A 179 5.13 -10.97 -11.97
CA GLU A 179 3.85 -10.90 -11.26
C GLU A 179 3.13 -12.25 -11.10
N ALA A 180 3.87 -13.26 -10.62
CA ALA A 180 3.43 -14.65 -10.45
C ALA A 180 2.13 -14.82 -9.64
N HIS A 181 1.69 -13.81 -8.88
CA HIS A 181 0.37 -13.83 -8.23
C HIS A 181 -0.80 -14.03 -9.22
N CYS A 182 -0.62 -13.73 -10.52
CA CYS A 182 -1.57 -14.01 -11.59
C CYS A 182 -1.91 -15.51 -11.77
N VAL A 183 -1.02 -16.43 -11.36
CA VAL A 183 -1.25 -17.90 -11.32
C VAL A 183 -2.33 -18.27 -10.29
N SER A 184 -2.48 -17.45 -9.26
CA SER A 184 -3.43 -17.72 -8.19
C SER A 184 -4.81 -17.17 -8.51
N THR A 185 -5.85 -17.98 -8.32
CA THR A 185 -7.25 -17.52 -8.32
C THR A 185 -7.56 -16.62 -7.12
N TRP A 186 -6.67 -16.59 -6.12
CA TRP A 186 -6.66 -15.64 -5.00
C TRP A 186 -5.88 -14.36 -5.32
N GLY A 187 -5.06 -14.37 -6.39
CA GLY A 187 -4.56 -13.16 -7.01
C GLY A 187 -5.71 -12.23 -7.40
N ARG A 188 -5.48 -10.91 -7.35
CA ARG A 188 -6.49 -9.93 -7.78
C ARG A 188 -6.61 -9.90 -9.29
N ASP A 189 -5.47 -9.99 -9.95
CA ASP A 189 -5.30 -9.99 -11.40
C ASP A 189 -5.09 -11.42 -11.92
N PHE A 190 -5.93 -12.36 -11.45
CA PHE A 190 -5.95 -13.75 -11.91
C PHE A 190 -6.07 -13.81 -13.44
N ARG A 191 -5.31 -14.73 -14.04
CA ARG A 191 -5.25 -14.91 -15.49
C ARG A 191 -5.15 -16.39 -15.83
N GLU A 192 -6.11 -16.89 -16.61
CA GLU A 192 -6.21 -18.30 -16.97
C GLU A 192 -4.93 -18.84 -17.64
N ALA A 193 -4.35 -18.08 -18.57
CA ALA A 193 -3.08 -18.42 -19.21
C ALA A 193 -1.86 -18.46 -18.26
N TYR A 194 -1.93 -17.86 -17.05
CA TYR A 194 -0.91 -18.06 -16.01
C TYR A 194 -1.10 -19.38 -15.26
N GLN A 195 -2.32 -19.90 -15.15
CA GLN A 195 -2.58 -21.21 -14.56
C GLN A 195 -2.07 -22.35 -15.46
N GLY A 196 -2.08 -22.16 -16.79
CA GLY A 196 -1.49 -23.11 -17.74
C GLY A 196 0.03 -23.32 -17.60
N LEU A 197 0.76 -22.34 -17.04
CA LEU A 197 2.23 -22.32 -16.97
C LEU A 197 2.86 -23.47 -16.15
N GLY A 198 2.08 -24.23 -15.38
CA GLY A 198 2.52 -25.49 -14.77
C GLY A 198 3.04 -26.53 -15.77
N PHE A 199 2.76 -26.38 -17.08
CA PHE A 199 3.38 -27.20 -18.13
C PHE A 199 4.91 -27.02 -18.20
N LEU A 200 5.46 -25.87 -17.79
CA LEU A 200 6.89 -25.58 -17.93
C LEU A 200 7.76 -26.57 -17.14
N ARG A 201 7.41 -26.87 -15.88
CA ARG A 201 8.09 -27.89 -15.07
C ARG A 201 7.90 -29.31 -15.65
N GLN A 202 6.76 -29.59 -16.28
CA GLN A 202 6.46 -30.90 -16.86
C GLN A 202 7.25 -31.17 -18.15
N SER A 203 7.46 -30.15 -18.98
CA SER A 203 8.22 -30.26 -20.24
C SER A 203 9.71 -30.02 -20.08
N TYR A 204 10.12 -29.21 -19.09
CA TYR A 204 11.50 -28.75 -18.91
C TYR A 204 11.95 -28.95 -17.44
N PRO A 205 12.00 -30.19 -16.92
CA PRO A 205 12.18 -30.48 -15.50
C PRO A 205 13.49 -29.94 -14.92
N ASP A 206 14.59 -29.96 -15.70
CA ASP A 206 15.92 -29.50 -15.28
C ASP A 206 16.16 -27.98 -15.40
N ILE A 207 15.19 -27.23 -15.95
CA ILE A 207 15.31 -25.76 -16.13
C ILE A 207 14.72 -25.06 -14.88
N PRO A 208 15.47 -24.19 -14.20
CA PRO A 208 14.96 -23.52 -13.01
C PRO A 208 13.92 -22.45 -13.35
N ILE A 209 13.01 -22.25 -12.41
CA ILE A 209 11.92 -21.27 -12.47
C ILE A 209 12.12 -20.26 -11.33
N MET A 210 12.31 -18.98 -11.69
CA MET A 210 12.18 -17.87 -10.74
C MET A 210 10.75 -17.31 -10.82
N ALA A 211 10.01 -17.34 -9.73
CA ALA A 211 8.69 -16.71 -9.62
C ALA A 211 8.78 -15.44 -8.78
N LEU A 212 8.36 -14.28 -9.31
CA LEU A 212 8.45 -12.99 -8.63
C LEU A 212 7.07 -12.35 -8.49
N THR A 213 6.80 -11.67 -7.38
CA THR A 213 5.55 -10.90 -7.21
C THR A 213 5.71 -9.73 -6.24
N ALA A 214 4.95 -8.65 -6.49
CA ALA A 214 4.85 -7.51 -5.56
C ALA A 214 3.84 -7.70 -4.43
N THR A 215 2.88 -8.61 -4.60
CA THR A 215 1.74 -8.80 -3.70
C THR A 215 1.30 -10.25 -3.67
N ALA A 216 1.74 -10.99 -2.65
CA ALA A 216 1.24 -12.32 -2.32
C ALA A 216 1.20 -12.48 -0.80
N ASN A 217 0.02 -12.73 -0.24
CA ASN A 217 -0.07 -13.25 1.13
C ASN A 217 0.34 -14.73 1.14
N ALA A 218 0.47 -15.32 2.35
CA ALA A 218 0.92 -16.70 2.51
C ALA A 218 0.15 -17.71 1.62
N LYS A 219 -1.17 -17.50 1.48
CA LYS A 219 -2.07 -18.28 0.62
C LYS A 219 -1.74 -18.21 -0.86
N VAL A 220 -1.57 -17.00 -1.40
CA VAL A 220 -1.18 -16.79 -2.82
C VAL A 220 0.19 -17.41 -3.07
N ARG A 221 1.15 -17.25 -2.15
CA ARG A 221 2.49 -17.86 -2.25
C ARG A 221 2.43 -19.38 -2.43
N THR A 222 1.74 -20.09 -1.53
CA THR A 222 1.63 -21.57 -1.61
C THR A 222 0.92 -22.03 -2.89
N ASP A 223 -0.14 -21.33 -3.31
CA ASP A 223 -0.87 -21.62 -4.56
C ASP A 223 0.00 -21.40 -5.81
N VAL A 224 0.84 -20.37 -5.83
CA VAL A 224 1.82 -20.11 -6.91
C VAL A 224 2.87 -21.21 -6.99
N ILE A 225 3.53 -21.55 -5.88
CA ILE A 225 4.57 -22.57 -5.82
C ILE A 225 4.01 -23.93 -6.28
N THR A 226 2.83 -24.29 -5.79
CA THR A 226 2.16 -25.57 -6.10
C THR A 226 1.74 -25.64 -7.57
N LYS A 227 1.11 -24.61 -8.13
CA LYS A 227 0.63 -24.61 -9.53
C LYS A 227 1.76 -24.55 -10.56
N LEU A 228 2.88 -23.91 -10.25
CA LEU A 228 4.07 -23.91 -11.11
C LEU A 228 4.89 -25.21 -11.00
N GLY A 229 4.55 -26.13 -10.09
CA GLY A 229 5.29 -27.37 -9.85
C GLY A 229 6.68 -27.13 -9.24
N ILE A 230 6.84 -26.02 -8.52
CA ILE A 230 8.11 -25.64 -7.88
C ILE A 230 8.25 -26.43 -6.58
N VAL A 231 9.39 -27.10 -6.37
CA VAL A 231 9.64 -27.98 -5.22
C VAL A 231 11.01 -27.67 -4.64
N GLY A 232 11.07 -27.34 -3.35
CA GLY A 232 12.33 -27.05 -2.66
C GLY A 232 13.02 -25.75 -3.12
N CYS A 233 12.26 -24.76 -3.58
CA CYS A 233 12.81 -23.46 -4.00
C CYS A 233 13.35 -22.64 -2.83
N VAL A 234 14.30 -21.76 -3.12
CA VAL A 234 14.74 -20.73 -2.19
C VAL A 234 13.63 -19.67 -2.09
N GLU A 235 12.96 -19.58 -0.94
CA GLU A 235 11.95 -18.57 -0.66
C GLU A 235 12.58 -17.30 -0.08
N LEU A 236 12.55 -16.21 -0.84
CA LEU A 236 13.12 -14.92 -0.46
C LEU A 236 12.01 -13.90 -0.23
N VAL A 237 11.52 -13.88 1.01
CA VAL A 237 10.46 -12.97 1.48
C VAL A 237 11.07 -11.73 2.13
N GLN A 238 10.55 -10.56 1.74
CA GLN A 238 10.83 -9.27 2.38
C GLN A 238 9.52 -8.68 2.90
N SER A 239 9.57 -8.02 4.06
CA SER A 239 8.44 -7.25 4.61
C SER A 239 7.86 -6.27 3.57
N PHE A 240 6.54 -6.14 3.57
CA PHE A 240 5.81 -5.15 2.77
C PHE A 240 5.91 -3.74 3.38
N ASN A 241 6.47 -3.58 4.59
CA ASN A 241 6.59 -2.29 5.26
C ASN A 241 7.50 -1.33 4.48
N ARG A 242 6.98 -0.13 4.23
CA ARG A 242 7.69 0.97 3.56
C ARG A 242 7.86 2.14 4.54
N PRO A 243 8.92 2.16 5.37
CA PRO A 243 9.03 3.10 6.50
C PRO A 243 9.02 4.58 6.06
N ASN A 244 9.42 4.88 4.82
CA ASN A 244 9.42 6.23 4.25
C ASN A 244 8.04 6.76 3.80
N LEU A 245 6.98 5.95 3.84
CA LEU A 245 5.63 6.35 3.45
C LEU A 245 4.78 6.80 4.64
N HIS A 246 4.26 8.02 4.59
CA HIS A 246 3.36 8.58 5.59
C HIS A 246 1.90 8.35 5.20
N TYR A 247 1.14 7.58 5.98
CA TYR A 247 -0.26 7.24 5.67
C TYR A 247 -1.26 8.16 6.40
N GLU A 248 -2.24 8.69 5.66
CA GLU A 248 -3.25 9.62 6.19
C GLU A 248 -4.63 9.39 5.54
N VAL A 249 -5.70 9.34 6.34
CA VAL A 249 -7.09 9.31 5.85
C VAL A 249 -7.83 10.60 6.20
N ARG A 250 -8.17 11.40 5.18
CA ARG A 250 -8.93 12.65 5.32
C ARG A 250 -10.41 12.46 5.03
N LYS A 251 -11.24 13.21 5.75
CA LYS A 251 -12.68 13.31 5.46
C LYS A 251 -12.89 14.12 4.18
N LYS A 252 -13.41 13.48 3.14
CA LYS A 252 -13.71 14.09 1.85
C LYS A 252 -14.86 15.10 1.96
N THR A 253 -14.62 16.33 1.51
CA THR A 253 -15.62 17.42 1.50
C THR A 253 -15.97 17.83 0.07
N LYS A 254 -16.98 18.70 -0.09
CA LYS A 254 -17.28 19.33 -1.39
C LYS A 254 -16.11 20.18 -1.95
N GLY A 255 -15.19 20.60 -1.08
CA GLY A 255 -14.01 21.40 -1.44
C GLY A 255 -12.74 20.58 -1.63
N VAL A 256 -12.82 19.27 -1.83
CA VAL A 256 -11.64 18.37 -1.87
C VAL A 256 -10.53 18.81 -2.84
N VAL A 257 -10.87 19.37 -4.00
CA VAL A 257 -9.85 19.88 -4.95
C VAL A 257 -9.19 21.17 -4.45
N THR A 258 -9.85 21.97 -3.60
CA THR A 258 -9.21 23.06 -2.84
C THR A 258 -8.21 22.50 -1.86
N ASP A 259 -8.57 21.48 -1.08
CA ASP A 259 -7.69 20.92 -0.03
C ASP A 259 -6.45 20.26 -0.64
N ILE A 260 -6.64 19.47 -1.71
CA ILE A 260 -5.55 18.92 -2.54
C ILE A 260 -4.62 20.03 -3.03
N ALA A 261 -5.16 21.12 -3.58
CA ALA A 261 -4.35 22.22 -4.09
C ALA A 261 -3.57 22.96 -2.99
N SER A 262 -4.19 23.20 -1.84
CA SER A 262 -3.54 23.80 -0.67
C SER A 262 -2.42 22.91 -0.12
N PHE A 263 -2.69 21.60 0.01
CA PHE A 263 -1.72 20.60 0.44
C PHE A 263 -0.49 20.52 -0.47
N ILE A 264 -0.71 20.45 -1.79
CA ILE A 264 0.39 20.42 -2.78
C ILE A 264 1.22 21.71 -2.69
N ARG A 265 0.58 22.89 -2.63
CA ARG A 265 1.29 24.17 -2.50
C ARG A 265 2.07 24.32 -1.20
N ALA A 266 1.54 23.83 -0.08
CA ALA A 266 2.13 24.01 1.25
C ALA A 266 3.32 23.07 1.52
N HIS A 267 3.31 21.85 0.98
CA HIS A 267 4.31 20.82 1.32
C HIS A 267 5.10 20.28 0.12
N TYR A 268 4.57 20.40 -1.10
CA TYR A 268 5.04 19.68 -2.29
C TYR A 268 5.07 20.56 -3.56
N HIS A 269 5.40 21.85 -3.42
CA HIS A 269 5.54 22.77 -4.56
C HIS A 269 6.56 22.22 -5.56
N GLU A 270 6.17 22.17 -6.85
CA GLU A 270 6.96 21.61 -7.97
C GLU A 270 7.48 20.18 -7.76
N LYS A 271 6.91 19.42 -6.81
CA LYS A 271 7.26 18.00 -6.60
C LYS A 271 6.32 17.08 -7.37
N SER A 272 6.87 15.99 -7.89
CA SER A 272 6.09 15.02 -8.65
C SER A 272 5.16 14.21 -7.76
N GLY A 273 3.91 14.08 -8.20
CA GLY A 273 2.88 13.32 -7.49
C GLY A 273 1.79 12.75 -8.40
N VAL A 274 0.97 11.86 -7.84
CA VAL A 274 -0.11 11.15 -8.54
C VAL A 274 -1.42 11.30 -7.77
N ILE A 275 -2.53 11.52 -8.48
CA ILE A 275 -3.88 11.63 -7.90
C ILE A 275 -4.79 10.58 -8.53
N TYR A 276 -5.20 9.57 -7.75
CA TYR A 276 -6.08 8.49 -8.20
C TYR A 276 -7.57 8.85 -8.07
N CYS A 277 -8.31 8.65 -9.16
CA CYS A 277 -9.74 8.89 -9.35
C CYS A 277 -10.44 7.64 -9.93
N LEU A 278 -11.71 7.42 -9.58
CA LEU A 278 -12.43 6.19 -9.95
C LEU A 278 -12.89 6.15 -11.42
N SER A 279 -13.09 7.31 -12.07
CA SER A 279 -13.62 7.40 -13.43
C SER A 279 -12.84 8.37 -14.32
N ARG A 280 -12.87 8.12 -15.64
CA ARG A 280 -12.17 8.90 -16.69
C ARG A 280 -12.51 10.39 -16.59
N ALA A 281 -13.80 10.72 -16.70
CA ALA A 281 -14.34 12.08 -16.56
C ALA A 281 -13.95 12.77 -15.24
N LYS A 282 -13.77 12.03 -14.13
CA LYS A 282 -13.30 12.64 -12.87
C LYS A 282 -11.79 12.95 -12.89
N CYS A 283 -11.00 12.22 -13.65
CA CYS A 283 -9.58 12.56 -13.88
C CYS A 283 -9.47 13.85 -14.70
N GLU A 284 -10.25 13.94 -15.78
CA GLU A 284 -10.35 15.12 -16.65
C GLU A 284 -10.78 16.36 -15.83
N GLU A 285 -11.89 16.26 -15.09
CA GLU A 285 -12.44 17.35 -14.25
C GLU A 285 -11.45 17.84 -13.18
N VAL A 286 -10.79 16.92 -12.46
CA VAL A 286 -9.86 17.28 -11.38
C VAL A 286 -8.55 17.85 -11.94
N ALA A 287 -8.01 17.30 -13.04
CA ALA A 287 -6.84 17.88 -13.71
C ALA A 287 -7.12 19.29 -14.26
N MET A 288 -8.30 19.48 -14.88
CA MET A 288 -8.76 20.77 -15.38
C MET A 288 -8.88 21.80 -14.26
N GLU A 289 -9.52 21.46 -13.13
CA GLU A 289 -9.63 22.40 -12.01
C GLU A 289 -8.26 22.73 -11.38
N LEU A 290 -7.39 21.73 -11.16
CA LEU A 290 -6.05 21.95 -10.60
C LEU A 290 -5.21 22.87 -11.48
N ARG A 291 -5.26 22.68 -12.81
CA ARG A 291 -4.57 23.54 -13.77
C ARG A 291 -5.16 24.96 -13.79
N GLU A 292 -6.45 25.09 -14.10
CA GLU A 292 -7.04 26.38 -14.49
C GLU A 292 -7.49 27.24 -13.31
N LYS A 293 -7.98 26.64 -12.21
CA LYS A 293 -8.44 27.39 -11.04
C LYS A 293 -7.39 27.43 -9.93
N ARG A 294 -6.41 26.52 -9.93
CA ARG A 294 -5.40 26.37 -8.87
C ARG A 294 -3.96 26.55 -9.33
N GLY A 295 -3.69 26.71 -10.63
CA GLY A 295 -2.35 27.00 -11.15
C GLY A 295 -1.32 25.91 -10.83
N ILE A 296 -1.74 24.64 -10.74
CA ILE A 296 -0.86 23.49 -10.50
C ILE A 296 -0.64 22.79 -11.84
N SER A 297 0.62 22.50 -12.20
CA SER A 297 0.94 21.77 -13.44
C SER A 297 0.37 20.35 -13.38
N ALA A 298 -0.77 20.15 -14.03
CA ALA A 298 -1.58 18.93 -13.95
C ALA A 298 -2.10 18.45 -15.32
N ARG A 299 -1.85 17.18 -15.63
CA ARG A 299 -2.40 16.44 -16.77
C ARG A 299 -3.28 15.27 -16.28
N HIS A 300 -4.18 14.77 -17.12
CA HIS A 300 -4.96 13.57 -16.82
C HIS A 300 -4.36 12.33 -17.51
N TYR A 301 -4.56 11.13 -16.96
CA TYR A 301 -4.17 9.87 -17.62
C TYR A 301 -5.23 8.76 -17.43
N HIS A 302 -5.73 8.21 -18.54
CA HIS A 302 -6.63 7.04 -18.49
C HIS A 302 -6.69 6.27 -19.82
N ALA A 303 -7.20 5.04 -19.75
CA ALA A 303 -7.27 4.09 -20.86
C ALA A 303 -7.84 4.65 -22.19
N ALA A 304 -8.76 5.61 -22.15
CA ALA A 304 -9.41 6.18 -23.34
C ALA A 304 -8.61 7.26 -24.11
N MET A 305 -7.44 7.69 -23.62
CA MET A 305 -6.56 8.59 -24.37
C MET A 305 -5.90 7.86 -25.54
N THR A 306 -5.42 8.57 -26.57
CA THR A 306 -4.66 7.94 -27.64
C THR A 306 -3.30 7.43 -27.13
N ALA A 307 -2.63 6.57 -27.90
CA ALA A 307 -1.27 6.14 -27.58
C ALA A 307 -0.27 7.31 -27.57
N SER A 308 -0.51 8.34 -28.40
CA SER A 308 0.30 9.56 -28.45
C SER A 308 0.15 10.36 -27.15
N ASP A 309 -1.07 10.74 -26.77
CA ASP A 309 -1.31 11.60 -25.59
C ASP A 309 -0.84 10.93 -24.29
N LYS A 310 -0.97 9.60 -24.19
CA LYS A 310 -0.42 8.79 -23.09
C LYS A 310 1.11 8.91 -23.03
N SER A 311 1.78 8.73 -24.16
CA SER A 311 3.24 8.77 -24.27
C SER A 311 3.79 10.17 -23.97
N GLU A 312 3.19 11.22 -24.54
CA GLU A 312 3.56 12.61 -24.28
C GLU A 312 3.32 13.00 -22.80
N THR A 313 2.17 12.64 -22.25
CA THR A 313 1.83 12.93 -20.85
C THR A 313 2.74 12.19 -19.86
N GLN A 314 3.09 10.93 -20.15
CA GLN A 314 4.06 10.18 -19.37
C GLN A 314 5.46 10.78 -19.47
N ALA A 315 5.90 11.19 -20.68
CA ALA A 315 7.20 11.84 -20.87
C ALA A 315 7.30 13.17 -20.10
N ALA A 316 6.30 14.06 -20.23
CA ALA A 316 6.24 15.36 -19.56
C ALA A 316 6.23 15.24 -18.02
N TRP A 317 5.69 14.16 -17.46
CA TRP A 317 5.70 13.91 -16.00
C TRP A 317 6.98 13.22 -15.51
N ILE A 318 7.66 12.46 -16.38
CA ILE A 318 8.99 11.91 -16.10
C ILE A 318 10.04 13.03 -16.11
N SER A 319 10.00 13.92 -17.12
CA SER A 319 10.90 15.08 -17.29
C SER A 319 10.72 16.15 -16.22
N GLY A 320 9.49 16.31 -15.70
CA GLY A 320 9.15 17.28 -14.66
C GLY A 320 8.37 18.51 -15.14
N GLU A 321 8.14 18.67 -16.45
CA GLU A 321 7.25 19.73 -16.98
C GLU A 321 5.84 19.64 -16.38
N CYS A 322 5.36 18.41 -16.17
CA CYS A 322 4.12 18.10 -15.47
C CYS A 322 4.42 17.59 -14.06
N SER A 323 4.06 18.36 -13.03
CA SER A 323 4.26 17.93 -11.64
C SER A 323 3.23 16.85 -11.23
N VAL A 324 1.99 16.93 -11.72
CA VAL A 324 0.89 16.09 -11.22
C VAL A 324 0.18 15.35 -12.35
N ILE A 325 0.08 14.02 -12.24
CA ILE A 325 -0.85 13.24 -13.06
C ILE A 325 -2.07 12.83 -12.25
N VAL A 326 -3.25 13.14 -12.79
CA VAL A 326 -4.56 12.73 -12.25
C VAL A 326 -5.09 11.57 -13.08
N ALA A 327 -5.30 10.40 -12.48
CA ALA A 327 -5.47 9.17 -13.25
C ALA A 327 -6.44 8.15 -12.66
N THR A 328 -6.88 7.22 -13.51
CA THR A 328 -7.43 5.93 -13.03
C THR A 328 -6.29 4.93 -12.81
N ILE A 329 -6.62 3.74 -12.29
CA ILE A 329 -5.69 2.60 -12.12
C ILE A 329 -4.91 2.20 -13.40
N ALA A 330 -5.31 2.68 -14.58
CA ALA A 330 -4.56 2.53 -15.83
C ALA A 330 -3.18 3.22 -15.80
N PHE A 331 -2.99 4.25 -14.96
CA PHE A 331 -1.68 4.85 -14.72
C PHE A 331 -0.97 4.10 -13.59
N GLY A 332 -0.19 3.08 -13.94
CA GLY A 332 0.58 2.33 -12.94
C GLY A 332 1.51 1.25 -13.49
N MET A 333 1.09 0.52 -14.51
CA MET A 333 1.76 -0.71 -14.94
C MET A 333 2.88 -0.42 -15.94
N GLY A 334 4.09 -0.22 -15.43
CA GLY A 334 5.31 0.18 -16.18
C GLY A 334 6.06 1.37 -15.55
N ILE A 335 5.38 2.18 -14.73
CA ILE A 335 5.91 3.46 -14.23
C ILE A 335 6.95 3.24 -13.12
N ASP A 336 8.13 3.82 -13.31
CA ASP A 336 9.24 3.83 -12.36
C ASP A 336 9.96 5.19 -12.30
N LYS A 337 9.23 6.22 -11.84
CA LYS A 337 9.81 7.50 -11.43
C LYS A 337 10.22 7.40 -9.94
N PRO A 338 11.50 7.60 -9.56
CA PRO A 338 11.95 7.36 -8.19
C PRO A 338 11.40 8.40 -7.20
N ASP A 339 11.28 9.65 -7.67
CA ASP A 339 11.15 10.88 -6.89
C ASP A 339 9.69 11.33 -6.62
N VAL A 340 8.73 10.41 -6.66
CA VAL A 340 7.31 10.69 -6.39
C VAL A 340 7.10 10.99 -4.90
N ARG A 341 6.80 12.25 -4.56
CA ARG A 341 6.69 12.74 -3.18
C ARG A 341 5.29 12.62 -2.57
N PHE A 342 4.25 12.49 -3.37
CA PHE A 342 2.90 12.23 -2.87
C PHE A 342 2.05 11.36 -3.80
N VAL A 343 1.19 10.54 -3.18
CA VAL A 343 0.10 9.83 -3.85
C VAL A 343 -1.20 10.18 -3.11
N ILE A 344 -2.20 10.65 -3.85
CA ILE A 344 -3.48 11.08 -3.30
C ILE A 344 -4.61 10.23 -3.89
N HIS A 345 -5.43 9.63 -3.05
CA HIS A 345 -6.65 8.94 -3.46
C HIS A 345 -7.83 9.89 -3.30
N HIS A 346 -8.30 10.50 -4.40
CA HIS A 346 -9.49 11.37 -4.40
C HIS A 346 -10.79 10.57 -4.18
N GLN A 347 -10.77 9.26 -4.45
CA GLN A 347 -11.82 8.30 -4.13
C GLN A 347 -11.19 7.06 -3.51
N ILE A 348 -11.96 6.37 -2.66
CA ILE A 348 -11.47 5.13 -2.04
C ILE A 348 -11.20 4.05 -3.12
N PRO A 349 -10.11 3.28 -2.99
CA PRO A 349 -9.72 2.26 -3.96
C PRO A 349 -10.60 1.01 -3.85
N MET A 350 -10.60 0.20 -4.91
CA MET A 350 -11.43 -1.00 -5.02
C MET A 350 -10.92 -2.20 -4.18
N SER A 351 -9.75 -2.12 -3.53
CA SER A 351 -9.27 -3.07 -2.50
C SER A 351 -8.03 -2.52 -1.78
N LEU A 352 -7.65 -3.09 -0.62
CA LEU A 352 -6.42 -2.74 0.08
C LEU A 352 -5.15 -3.17 -0.67
N SER A 353 -5.19 -4.28 -1.42
CA SER A 353 -4.08 -4.67 -2.31
C SER A 353 -3.81 -3.59 -3.37
N GLY A 354 -4.88 -3.07 -4.00
CA GLY A 354 -4.78 -1.95 -4.94
C GLY A 354 -4.19 -0.70 -4.27
N TYR A 355 -4.74 -0.31 -3.12
CA TYR A 355 -4.22 0.83 -2.34
C TYR A 355 -2.72 0.71 -2.05
N TYR A 356 -2.25 -0.46 -1.66
CA TYR A 356 -0.83 -0.71 -1.39
C TYR A 356 0.03 -0.61 -2.67
N GLN A 357 -0.37 -1.22 -3.78
CA GLN A 357 0.35 -1.10 -5.06
C GLN A 357 0.36 0.35 -5.60
N GLU A 358 -0.73 1.08 -5.39
CA GLU A 358 -0.92 2.48 -5.81
C GLU A 358 -0.10 3.45 -4.95
N THR A 359 -0.07 3.27 -3.62
CA THR A 359 0.74 4.08 -2.70
C THR A 359 2.22 3.74 -2.74
N GLY A 360 2.61 2.48 -2.95
CA GLY A 360 4.00 2.01 -3.10
C GLY A 360 4.77 2.59 -4.31
N ARG A 361 4.13 3.47 -5.08
CA ARG A 361 4.75 4.30 -6.13
C ARG A 361 5.50 5.50 -5.57
N ALA A 362 5.09 5.97 -4.40
CA ALA A 362 5.75 7.04 -3.67
C ALA A 362 7.13 6.61 -3.15
N GLY A 363 8.08 7.55 -3.12
CA GLY A 363 9.40 7.42 -2.51
C GLY A 363 10.18 6.14 -2.85
N ARG A 364 10.36 5.82 -4.13
CA ARG A 364 11.16 4.64 -4.56
C ARG A 364 12.68 4.90 -4.48
N ASP A 365 13.06 6.15 -4.35
CA ASP A 365 14.37 6.63 -3.88
C ASP A 365 14.64 6.33 -2.39
N GLY A 366 13.60 6.04 -1.59
CA GLY A 366 13.70 5.85 -0.14
C GLY A 366 13.44 7.12 0.68
N GLU A 367 13.38 8.29 0.04
CA GLU A 367 13.10 9.57 0.70
C GLU A 367 11.63 9.68 1.12
N PRO A 368 11.29 10.47 2.18
CA PRO A 368 9.93 10.59 2.68
C PRO A 368 8.90 10.99 1.61
N ALA A 369 7.73 10.39 1.68
CA ALA A 369 6.61 10.68 0.79
C ALA A 369 5.26 10.40 1.46
N GLN A 370 4.19 11.09 1.04
CA GLN A 370 2.90 11.08 1.75
C GLN A 370 1.76 10.46 0.91
N CYS A 371 0.94 9.65 1.56
CA CYS A 371 -0.13 8.84 0.98
C CYS A 371 -1.48 9.23 1.59
N VAL A 372 -2.17 10.20 0.97
CA VAL A 372 -3.40 10.81 1.51
C VAL A 372 -4.63 10.24 0.83
N LEU A 373 -5.53 9.61 1.59
CA LEU A 373 -6.78 9.06 1.08
C LEU A 373 -7.98 9.91 1.52
N TYR A 374 -8.79 10.38 0.57
CA TYR A 374 -10.00 11.15 0.82
C TYR A 374 -11.23 10.23 0.87
N TYR A 375 -11.74 9.99 2.08
CA TYR A 375 -12.87 9.11 2.34
C TYR A 375 -14.21 9.87 2.47
N CYS A 376 -15.24 9.41 1.76
CA CYS A 376 -16.60 9.48 2.26
C CYS A 376 -17.37 8.18 1.96
N TYR A 377 -18.28 7.79 2.86
CA TYR A 377 -19.08 6.58 2.69
C TYR A 377 -19.93 6.57 1.40
N ALA A 378 -20.25 7.74 0.84
CA ALA A 378 -21.02 7.86 -0.40
C ALA A 378 -20.29 7.36 -1.66
N ASP A 379 -18.94 7.30 -1.67
CA ASP A 379 -18.19 6.72 -2.78
C ASP A 379 -18.49 5.22 -2.95
N LYS A 380 -18.85 4.50 -1.87
CA LYS A 380 -19.27 3.09 -1.88
C LYS A 380 -20.32 2.81 -2.95
N ASN A 381 -21.38 3.63 -3.01
CA ASN A 381 -22.50 3.43 -3.93
C ASN A 381 -22.06 3.48 -5.40
N SER A 382 -21.00 4.24 -5.71
CA SER A 382 -20.45 4.32 -7.07
C SER A 382 -19.69 3.04 -7.44
N MET A 383 -18.98 2.46 -6.47
CA MET A 383 -18.22 1.21 -6.66
C MET A 383 -19.12 -0.03 -6.67
N GLU A 384 -20.11 -0.12 -5.77
CA GLU A 384 -21.08 -1.24 -5.79
C GLU A 384 -21.84 -1.29 -7.13
N ARG A 385 -22.20 -0.12 -7.69
CA ARG A 385 -22.77 -0.04 -9.04
C ARG A 385 -21.79 -0.50 -10.12
N MET A 386 -20.49 -0.22 -10.00
CA MET A 386 -19.47 -0.72 -10.95
C MET A 386 -19.30 -2.24 -10.88
N ILE A 387 -19.45 -2.87 -9.70
CA ILE A 387 -19.46 -4.34 -9.55
C ILE A 387 -20.74 -4.93 -10.14
N GLU A 388 -21.88 -4.28 -9.95
CA GLU A 388 -23.18 -4.76 -10.46
C GLU A 388 -23.33 -4.60 -11.98
N GLN A 389 -22.67 -3.59 -12.55
CA GLN A 389 -22.45 -3.42 -14.00
C GLN A 389 -21.23 -4.20 -14.51
N GLY A 390 -20.57 -5.00 -13.66
CA GLY A 390 -19.18 -5.40 -13.82
C GLY A 390 -18.95 -6.67 -14.63
N GLY A 391 -17.86 -6.63 -15.39
CA GLY A 391 -17.18 -7.76 -16.02
C GLY A 391 -16.30 -7.33 -17.20
N LYS A 392 -15.42 -8.21 -17.67
CA LYS A 392 -14.67 -8.01 -18.91
C LYS A 392 -15.55 -8.41 -20.10
N ASP A 393 -15.34 -7.75 -21.24
CA ASP A 393 -15.87 -8.17 -22.55
C ASP A 393 -17.41 -8.32 -22.59
N GLY A 394 -18.11 -7.52 -21.79
CA GLY A 394 -19.58 -7.55 -21.65
C GLY A 394 -20.15 -8.76 -20.90
N LYS A 395 -19.32 -9.73 -20.49
CA LYS A 395 -19.73 -10.90 -19.72
C LYS A 395 -20.01 -10.49 -18.27
N PRO A 396 -21.15 -10.84 -17.66
CA PRO A 396 -21.41 -10.52 -16.26
C PRO A 396 -20.50 -11.33 -15.33
N LEU A 397 -19.86 -10.69 -14.35
CA LEU A 397 -19.08 -11.36 -13.30
C LEU A 397 -19.88 -12.51 -12.65
N SER A 398 -19.21 -13.59 -12.25
CA SER A 398 -19.83 -14.66 -11.46
C SER A 398 -20.34 -14.14 -10.10
N TYR A 399 -21.21 -14.92 -9.46
CA TYR A 399 -21.71 -14.56 -8.12
C TYR A 399 -20.55 -14.47 -7.11
N GLU A 400 -19.59 -15.39 -7.16
CA GLU A 400 -18.47 -15.46 -6.23
C GLU A 400 -17.49 -14.28 -6.42
N GLU A 401 -17.17 -13.90 -7.66
CA GLU A 401 -16.37 -12.71 -7.94
C GLU A 401 -17.04 -11.42 -7.45
N ARG A 402 -18.36 -11.28 -7.64
CA ARG A 402 -19.10 -10.11 -7.14
C ARG A 402 -19.10 -10.04 -5.61
N GLN A 403 -19.20 -11.18 -4.92
CA GLN A 403 -19.08 -11.20 -3.45
C GLN A 403 -17.66 -10.86 -3.00
N ARG A 404 -16.62 -11.39 -3.67
CA ARG A 404 -15.21 -11.06 -3.41
C ARG A 404 -14.95 -9.55 -3.55
N GLN A 405 -15.35 -8.94 -4.67
CA GLN A 405 -15.14 -7.50 -4.90
C GLN A 405 -15.93 -6.64 -3.91
N LYS A 406 -17.12 -7.08 -3.47
CA LYS A 406 -17.86 -6.39 -2.40
C LYS A 406 -17.21 -6.57 -1.02
N GLU A 407 -16.46 -7.64 -0.79
CA GLU A 407 -15.67 -7.84 0.43
C GLU A 407 -14.40 -6.97 0.43
N ASP A 408 -13.65 -6.94 -0.68
CA ASP A 408 -12.49 -6.05 -0.88
C ASP A 408 -12.85 -4.58 -0.56
N ILE A 409 -14.05 -4.13 -0.95
CA ILE A 409 -14.58 -2.80 -0.62
C ILE A 409 -14.90 -2.64 0.88
N ARG A 410 -15.45 -3.66 1.55
CA ARG A 410 -15.73 -3.60 3.00
C ARG A 410 -14.44 -3.38 3.78
N GLN A 411 -13.36 -4.07 3.41
CA GLN A 411 -12.05 -3.96 4.05
C GLN A 411 -11.42 -2.58 3.84
N VAL A 412 -11.54 -1.99 2.65
CA VAL A 412 -11.15 -0.59 2.42
C VAL A 412 -11.99 0.37 3.27
N ILE A 413 -13.30 0.14 3.40
CA ILE A 413 -14.17 0.98 4.24
C ILE A 413 -13.81 0.86 5.73
N GLN A 414 -13.54 -0.35 6.23
CA GLN A 414 -13.05 -0.59 7.59
C GLN A 414 -11.74 0.17 7.85
N TYR A 415 -10.76 0.05 6.95
CA TYR A 415 -9.52 0.84 7.01
C TYR A 415 -9.81 2.35 7.06
N CYS A 416 -10.72 2.86 6.23
CA CYS A 416 -11.06 4.28 6.19
C CYS A 416 -11.83 4.78 7.43
N GLN A 417 -12.59 3.90 8.10
CA GLN A 417 -13.37 4.23 9.30
C GLN A 417 -12.51 4.18 10.56
N ASN A 418 -11.61 3.21 10.65
CA ASN A 418 -10.73 2.98 11.79
C ASN A 418 -9.77 4.17 12.01
N THR A 419 -10.14 5.10 12.88
CA THR A 419 -9.32 6.25 13.32
C THR A 419 -8.35 5.91 14.45
N THR A 420 -8.16 4.61 14.71
CA THR A 420 -7.65 4.11 16.00
C THR A 420 -6.37 3.30 15.87
N ASP A 421 -6.32 2.27 15.03
CA ASP A 421 -5.16 1.37 14.95
C ASP A 421 -4.12 1.86 13.95
N CYS A 422 -2.85 1.52 14.14
CA CYS A 422 -1.78 1.89 13.23
C CYS A 422 -2.10 1.53 11.76
N ARG A 423 -2.03 2.51 10.84
CA ARG A 423 -2.29 2.29 9.41
C ARG A 423 -1.38 1.21 8.81
N ARG A 424 -0.11 1.14 9.26
CA ARG A 424 0.83 0.09 8.86
C ARG A 424 0.32 -1.28 9.27
N SER A 425 0.01 -1.49 10.55
CA SER A 425 -0.53 -2.77 11.04
C SER A 425 -1.79 -3.19 10.28
N GLN A 426 -2.70 -2.26 9.97
CA GLN A 426 -3.91 -2.55 9.18
C GLN A 426 -3.59 -3.00 7.74
N VAL A 427 -2.66 -2.32 7.05
CA VAL A 427 -2.30 -2.64 5.65
C VAL A 427 -1.44 -3.90 5.56
N LEU A 428 -0.55 -4.14 6.53
CA LEU A 428 0.35 -5.29 6.56
C LEU A 428 -0.39 -6.59 6.97
N ALA A 429 -1.35 -6.50 7.88
CA ALA A 429 -2.21 -7.63 8.25
C ALA A 429 -3.02 -8.18 7.06
N TYR A 430 -3.41 -7.34 6.09
CA TYR A 430 -4.05 -7.79 4.84
C TYR A 430 -3.16 -8.74 4.01
N PHE A 431 -1.84 -8.58 4.09
CA PHE A 431 -0.86 -9.48 3.46
C PHE A 431 -0.42 -10.64 4.37
N SER A 432 -1.06 -10.82 5.52
CA SER A 432 -0.69 -11.75 6.59
C SER A 432 0.66 -11.44 7.27
N GLU A 433 1.14 -10.20 7.20
CA GLU A 433 2.31 -9.73 7.94
C GLU A 433 1.88 -9.09 9.28
N GLN A 434 2.41 -9.58 10.40
CA GLN A 434 2.23 -8.94 11.70
C GLN A 434 3.23 -7.78 11.85
N PHE A 435 2.74 -6.61 12.24
CA PHE A 435 3.56 -5.41 12.40
C PHE A 435 3.25 -4.68 13.70
N ASP A 436 4.27 -4.51 14.53
CA ASP A 436 4.20 -3.82 15.82
C ASP A 436 3.94 -2.30 15.62
N PRO A 437 2.83 -1.75 16.16
CA PRO A 437 2.54 -0.31 16.11
C PRO A 437 3.68 0.60 16.63
N ARG A 438 4.54 0.11 17.53
CA ARG A 438 5.70 0.85 18.06
C ARG A 438 6.67 1.24 16.95
N HIS A 439 6.91 0.34 15.99
CA HIS A 439 7.79 0.57 14.83
C HIS A 439 7.15 1.46 13.75
N CYS A 440 5.97 2.04 14.00
CA CYS A 440 5.40 3.06 13.13
C CYS A 440 6.13 4.41 13.25
N PHE A 441 6.78 4.72 14.38
CA PHE A 441 7.49 5.99 14.61
C PHE A 441 6.66 7.25 14.24
N LYS A 442 5.35 7.20 14.52
CA LYS A 442 4.35 8.24 14.17
C LYS A 442 4.25 8.59 12.67
N THR A 443 4.63 7.68 11.78
CA THR A 443 4.47 7.84 10.30
C THR A 443 3.06 7.54 9.78
N CYS A 444 2.03 7.59 10.64
CA CYS A 444 0.64 7.63 10.18
C CYS A 444 -0.27 8.44 11.11
N ASP A 445 -1.33 9.00 10.53
CA ASP A 445 -2.37 9.79 11.21
C ASP A 445 -2.84 9.20 12.56
N ASN A 446 -3.21 7.92 12.59
CA ASN A 446 -3.68 7.27 13.81
C ASN A 446 -2.59 7.22 14.91
N CYS A 447 -1.33 6.99 14.54
CA CYS A 447 -0.21 7.01 15.49
C CYS A 447 0.26 8.42 15.90
N VAL A 448 -0.08 9.45 15.12
CA VAL A 448 0.06 10.86 15.53
C VAL A 448 -1.04 11.24 16.52
N ASN A 449 -2.29 10.94 16.17
CA ASN A 449 -3.49 11.30 16.94
C ASN A 449 -3.65 10.46 18.23
N HIS A 450 -2.97 9.32 18.34
CA HIS A 450 -3.03 8.40 19.48
C HIS A 450 -2.76 9.07 20.85
N SER A 451 -2.04 10.19 20.88
CA SER A 451 -1.78 10.98 22.10
C SER A 451 -2.95 11.90 22.54
N GLU A 452 -3.97 12.10 21.71
CA GLU A 452 -5.09 13.01 21.98
C GLU A 452 -6.39 12.25 22.30
N GLY A 453 -6.67 12.07 23.60
CA GLY A 453 -7.97 11.63 24.11
C GLY A 453 -8.25 10.12 24.06
N MET A 454 -7.41 9.32 23.42
CA MET A 454 -7.61 7.88 23.29
C MET A 454 -7.43 7.12 24.61
N LYS A 455 -8.22 6.07 24.86
CA LYS A 455 -8.12 5.22 26.06
C LYS A 455 -7.97 3.76 25.68
N SER A 456 -7.06 3.06 26.38
CA SER A 456 -7.00 1.61 26.34
C SER A 456 -8.04 1.05 27.31
N GLU A 457 -8.95 0.22 26.81
CA GLU A 457 -10.03 -0.40 27.57
C GLU A 457 -9.75 -1.91 27.68
N ASP A 458 -9.88 -2.45 28.89
CA ASP A 458 -9.70 -3.89 29.13
C ASP A 458 -10.97 -4.60 28.64
N MET A 459 -10.85 -5.29 27.52
CA MET A 459 -11.94 -6.00 26.86
C MET A 459 -11.76 -7.53 26.97
N THR A 460 -11.02 -8.00 27.99
CA THR A 460 -10.72 -9.44 28.19
C THR A 460 -11.99 -10.29 28.24
N GLU A 461 -13.03 -9.90 28.98
CA GLU A 461 -14.31 -10.64 29.04
C GLU A 461 -15.02 -10.69 27.66
N VAL A 462 -14.90 -9.61 26.86
CA VAL A 462 -15.53 -9.53 25.53
C VAL A 462 -14.75 -10.38 24.51
N ALA A 463 -13.42 -10.44 24.65
CA ALA A 463 -12.56 -11.35 23.91
C ALA A 463 -12.86 -12.81 24.25
N GLN A 464 -13.04 -13.15 25.53
CA GLN A 464 -13.43 -14.48 25.99
C GLN A 464 -14.77 -14.91 25.36
N MET A 465 -15.82 -14.09 25.46
CA MET A 465 -17.11 -14.38 24.82
C MET A 465 -17.01 -14.51 23.27
N ALA A 466 -16.08 -13.81 22.62
CA ALA A 466 -15.85 -13.93 21.18
C ALA A 466 -15.08 -15.23 20.81
N LEU A 467 -14.10 -15.63 21.62
CA LEU A 467 -13.38 -16.90 21.48
C LEU A 467 -14.29 -18.11 21.74
N GLU A 468 -15.09 -18.07 22.82
CA GLU A 468 -16.12 -19.06 23.12
C GLU A 468 -17.15 -19.20 21.98
N LEU A 469 -17.57 -18.08 21.36
CA LEU A 469 -18.43 -18.14 20.19
C LEU A 469 -17.78 -18.93 19.06
N VAL A 470 -16.52 -18.62 18.69
CA VAL A 470 -15.80 -19.31 17.62
C VAL A 470 -15.61 -20.79 17.94
N GLN A 471 -15.21 -21.12 19.17
CA GLN A 471 -15.07 -22.50 19.64
C GLN A 471 -16.41 -23.27 19.54
N SER A 472 -17.52 -22.65 19.97
CA SER A 472 -18.86 -23.26 19.93
C SER A 472 -19.36 -23.56 18.50
N VAL A 473 -18.86 -22.85 17.48
CA VAL A 473 -19.26 -23.02 16.08
C VAL A 473 -18.17 -23.61 15.17
N ALA A 474 -16.99 -23.93 15.70
CA ALA A 474 -15.81 -24.34 14.93
C ALA A 474 -16.07 -25.50 13.95
N ASN A 475 -16.82 -26.52 14.39
CA ASN A 475 -17.25 -27.67 13.57
C ASN A 475 -18.02 -27.28 12.29
N SER A 476 -18.66 -26.11 12.27
CA SER A 476 -19.42 -25.57 11.14
C SER A 476 -18.65 -24.56 10.28
N ARG A 477 -17.33 -24.44 10.53
CA ARG A 477 -16.34 -23.60 9.84
C ARG A 477 -16.81 -22.14 9.67
N PRO A 478 -16.55 -21.28 10.68
CA PRO A 478 -16.96 -19.89 10.62
C PRO A 478 -16.03 -19.06 9.73
N THR A 479 -16.56 -18.18 8.89
CA THR A 479 -15.77 -17.08 8.34
C THR A 479 -15.80 -15.90 9.32
N MET A 480 -14.80 -15.02 9.28
CA MET A 480 -14.71 -13.86 10.19
C MET A 480 -16.01 -13.04 10.21
N ASN A 481 -16.55 -12.68 9.04
CA ASN A 481 -17.81 -11.95 8.95
C ASN A 481 -19.02 -12.71 9.51
N GLN A 482 -19.06 -14.04 9.41
CA GLN A 482 -20.15 -14.83 10.02
C GLN A 482 -20.06 -14.80 11.54
N ALA A 483 -18.85 -14.87 12.12
CA ALA A 483 -18.65 -14.78 13.57
C ALA A 483 -18.97 -13.37 14.10
N ILE A 484 -18.52 -12.31 13.42
CA ILE A 484 -18.89 -10.90 13.71
C ILE A 484 -20.41 -10.73 13.70
N ASP A 485 -21.08 -11.21 12.64
CA ASP A 485 -22.54 -11.11 12.52
C ASP A 485 -23.26 -11.87 13.65
N ALA A 486 -22.78 -13.06 14.02
CA ALA A 486 -23.35 -13.84 15.12
C ALA A 486 -23.12 -13.18 16.49
N PHE A 487 -21.92 -12.67 16.77
CA PHE A 487 -21.62 -11.94 18.00
C PHE A 487 -22.44 -10.65 18.10
N LYS A 488 -22.70 -9.97 16.97
CA LYS A 488 -23.61 -8.82 16.87
C LYS A 488 -25.10 -9.17 16.99
N GLY A 489 -25.50 -10.44 16.90
CA GLY A 489 -26.91 -10.87 16.92
C GLY A 489 -27.65 -10.64 15.59
N SER A 490 -26.93 -10.69 14.46
CA SER A 490 -27.46 -10.48 13.11
C SER A 490 -28.55 -11.49 12.76
N LYS A 491 -29.72 -11.01 12.31
CA LYS A 491 -30.87 -11.83 11.91
C LYS A 491 -30.71 -12.51 10.54
N SER A 492 -29.47 -12.74 10.10
CA SER A 492 -29.15 -13.41 8.83
C SER A 492 -29.86 -14.76 8.71
N LYS A 493 -30.28 -15.13 7.48
CA LYS A 493 -30.89 -16.44 7.22
C LYS A 493 -29.86 -17.55 7.41
N VAL A 494 -28.64 -17.34 6.89
CA VAL A 494 -27.52 -18.30 6.93
C VAL A 494 -27.13 -18.69 8.35
N LEU A 495 -27.14 -17.74 9.30
CA LEU A 495 -26.81 -18.03 10.70
C LEU A 495 -27.87 -18.89 11.40
N ARG A 496 -29.15 -18.69 11.06
CA ARG A 496 -30.27 -19.49 11.56
C ARG A 496 -30.32 -20.88 10.89
N GLU A 497 -29.96 -20.96 9.62
CA GLU A 497 -29.80 -22.24 8.90
C GLU A 497 -28.62 -23.06 9.43
N LYS A 498 -27.54 -22.41 9.88
CA LYS A 498 -26.45 -23.04 10.65
C LYS A 498 -26.79 -23.27 12.14
N GLY A 499 -27.91 -22.78 12.64
CA GLY A 499 -28.33 -22.91 14.05
C GLY A 499 -27.50 -22.11 15.07
N TRP A 500 -26.69 -21.14 14.63
CA TRP A 500 -25.81 -20.34 15.50
C TRP A 500 -26.57 -19.32 16.36
N ASP A 501 -27.83 -19.02 15.99
CA ASP A 501 -28.77 -18.25 16.80
C ASP A 501 -29.11 -18.91 18.15
N ARG A 502 -28.68 -20.17 18.35
CA ARG A 502 -28.79 -20.95 19.58
C ARG A 502 -27.52 -20.98 20.42
N SER A 503 -26.40 -20.41 19.96
CA SER A 503 -25.16 -20.36 20.75
C SER A 503 -25.33 -19.40 21.94
N PRO A 504 -24.87 -19.75 23.17
CA PRO A 504 -24.93 -18.87 24.34
C PRO A 504 -24.26 -17.48 24.15
N MET A 505 -23.35 -17.38 23.18
CA MET A 505 -22.62 -16.15 22.86
C MET A 505 -23.19 -15.36 21.66
N PHE A 506 -24.29 -15.82 21.06
CA PHE A 506 -25.00 -15.09 20.02
C PHE A 506 -25.57 -13.77 20.58
N GLY A 507 -25.28 -12.66 19.91
CA GLY A 507 -25.75 -11.33 20.32
C GLY A 507 -25.07 -10.71 21.55
N LYS A 508 -24.06 -11.35 22.16
CA LYS A 508 -23.33 -10.79 23.31
C LYS A 508 -22.64 -9.46 22.97
N GLY A 509 -22.04 -9.37 21.77
CA GLY A 509 -21.46 -8.13 21.24
C GLY A 509 -22.49 -7.09 20.79
N SER A 510 -23.78 -7.22 21.11
CA SER A 510 -24.84 -6.31 20.61
C SER A 510 -24.67 -4.85 21.07
N GLU A 511 -24.07 -4.61 22.23
CA GLU A 511 -23.82 -3.28 22.79
C GLU A 511 -22.71 -2.47 22.09
N TYR A 512 -21.65 -3.13 21.62
CA TYR A 512 -20.51 -2.47 20.96
C TYR A 512 -20.86 -1.97 19.56
N SER A 513 -20.10 -1.02 19.01
CA SER A 513 -20.24 -0.68 17.59
C SER A 513 -19.81 -1.88 16.72
N ARG A 514 -20.31 -1.97 15.46
CA ARG A 514 -19.86 -3.03 14.54
C ARG A 514 -18.35 -2.95 14.30
N GLU A 515 -17.84 -1.74 14.13
CA GLU A 515 -16.40 -1.43 13.98
C GLU A 515 -15.58 -1.92 15.17
N THR A 516 -16.05 -1.71 16.41
CA THR A 516 -15.40 -2.23 17.63
C THR A 516 -15.32 -3.75 17.64
N VAL A 517 -16.39 -4.44 17.20
CA VAL A 517 -16.40 -5.91 17.10
C VAL A 517 -15.49 -6.41 15.96
N GLU A 518 -15.46 -5.72 14.83
CA GLU A 518 -14.58 -6.07 13.71
C GLU A 518 -13.11 -5.92 14.12
N ARG A 519 -12.76 -4.82 14.82
CA ARG A 519 -11.43 -4.61 15.41
C ARG A 519 -11.08 -5.66 16.47
N LEU A 520 -12.03 -6.06 17.33
CA LEU A 520 -11.85 -7.13 18.33
C LEU A 520 -11.42 -8.45 17.66
N PHE A 521 -12.17 -8.92 16.66
CA PHE A 521 -11.82 -10.14 15.93
C PHE A 521 -10.48 -10.01 15.17
N GLN A 522 -10.18 -8.84 14.57
CA GLN A 522 -8.91 -8.59 13.90
C GLN A 522 -7.71 -8.66 14.85
N HIS A 523 -7.83 -8.06 16.04
CA HIS A 523 -6.78 -8.12 17.07
C HIS A 523 -6.62 -9.51 17.68
N LEU A 524 -7.70 -10.30 17.80
CA LEU A 524 -7.59 -11.70 18.21
C LEU A 524 -6.83 -12.57 17.19
N MET A 525 -6.98 -12.30 15.89
CA MET A 525 -6.12 -12.95 14.87
C MET A 525 -4.67 -12.46 14.94
N ALA A 526 -4.46 -11.14 15.10
CA ALA A 526 -3.11 -10.57 15.21
C ALA A 526 -2.36 -11.04 16.48
N ALA A 527 -3.06 -11.30 17.57
CA ALA A 527 -2.51 -11.83 18.82
C ALA A 527 -2.37 -13.36 18.85
N GLY A 528 -2.64 -14.06 17.74
CA GLY A 528 -2.56 -15.52 17.66
C GLY A 528 -3.60 -16.26 18.51
N ALA A 529 -4.64 -15.60 19.01
CA ALA A 529 -5.76 -16.21 19.72
C ALA A 529 -6.80 -16.82 18.75
N LEU A 530 -6.82 -16.33 17.52
CA LEU A 530 -7.53 -16.93 16.38
C LEU A 530 -6.54 -17.11 15.23
N ARG A 531 -6.76 -18.13 14.39
CA ARG A 531 -5.99 -18.33 13.15
C ARG A 531 -6.92 -18.69 11.99
N GLU A 532 -6.47 -18.47 10.76
CA GLU A 532 -7.20 -18.85 9.55
C GLU A 532 -6.72 -20.22 9.03
N GLU A 533 -7.65 -21.17 8.88
CA GLU A 533 -7.42 -22.43 8.18
C GLU A 533 -8.09 -22.45 6.80
N LEU A 534 -7.37 -23.01 5.82
CA LEU A 534 -7.78 -23.03 4.42
C LEU A 534 -8.38 -24.40 4.04
N TYR A 535 -9.62 -24.40 3.58
CA TYR A 535 -10.34 -25.61 3.17
C TYR A 535 -10.79 -25.53 1.72
N GLN A 536 -10.24 -26.41 0.87
CA GLN A 536 -10.55 -26.47 -0.56
C GLN A 536 -11.96 -27.03 -0.81
N ASN A 537 -12.76 -26.31 -1.61
CA ASN A 537 -14.08 -26.76 -2.04
C ASN A 537 -13.97 -27.73 -3.24
N ARG A 538 -15.09 -28.38 -3.60
CA ARG A 538 -15.15 -29.36 -4.70
C ARG A 538 -14.85 -28.79 -6.10
N ALA A 539 -14.76 -27.47 -6.24
CA ALA A 539 -14.41 -26.77 -7.48
C ALA A 539 -12.97 -26.19 -7.44
N GLY A 540 -12.15 -26.57 -6.45
CA GLY A 540 -10.74 -26.20 -6.35
C GLY A 540 -10.45 -24.92 -5.55
N TYR A 541 -11.46 -24.22 -5.01
CA TYR A 541 -11.28 -22.95 -4.30
C TYR A 541 -11.13 -23.15 -2.79
N SER A 542 -9.98 -22.78 -2.24
CA SER A 542 -9.66 -22.81 -0.79
C SER A 542 -10.30 -21.67 -0.01
N ASN A 543 -11.48 -21.88 0.57
CA ASN A 543 -12.11 -20.91 1.45
C ASN A 543 -11.36 -20.81 2.79
N SER A 544 -11.28 -19.59 3.34
CA SER A 544 -10.68 -19.35 4.66
C SER A 544 -11.75 -19.37 5.75
N PHE A 545 -11.43 -20.02 6.86
CA PHE A 545 -12.29 -20.16 8.03
C PHE A 545 -11.48 -19.95 9.30
N MET A 546 -12.06 -19.25 10.28
CA MET A 546 -11.41 -19.05 11.57
C MET A 546 -11.49 -20.32 12.42
N VAL A 547 -10.39 -20.62 13.08
CA VAL A 547 -10.29 -21.62 14.16
C VAL A 547 -9.54 -20.99 15.34
N MET A 548 -9.47 -21.72 16.46
CA MET A 548 -8.69 -21.30 17.62
C MET A 548 -7.20 -21.22 17.25
N GLY A 549 -6.56 -20.10 17.59
CA GLY A 549 -5.12 -19.93 17.46
C GLY A 549 -4.37 -20.45 18.69
N ASP A 550 -3.05 -20.53 18.60
CA ASP A 550 -2.25 -21.25 19.58
C ASP A 550 -2.14 -20.49 20.93
N CYS A 551 -2.46 -19.18 20.95
CA CYS A 551 -2.61 -18.39 22.17
C CYS A 551 -4.07 -18.33 22.71
N ALA A 552 -5.03 -19.08 22.14
CA ALA A 552 -6.44 -18.93 22.50
C ALA A 552 -6.74 -19.25 23.97
N GLU A 553 -6.15 -20.33 24.49
CA GLU A 553 -6.36 -20.78 25.87
C GLU A 553 -5.86 -19.75 26.89
N ASP A 554 -4.74 -19.08 26.62
CA ASP A 554 -4.22 -18.01 27.47
C ASP A 554 -5.22 -16.86 27.67
N TYR A 555 -5.98 -16.51 26.64
CA TYR A 555 -7.02 -15.48 26.72
C TYR A 555 -8.31 -16.03 27.35
N MET A 556 -8.72 -17.27 27.00
CA MET A 556 -9.89 -17.92 27.60
C MET A 556 -9.76 -18.10 29.11
N GLU A 557 -8.59 -18.51 29.61
CA GLU A 557 -8.30 -18.67 31.03
C GLU A 557 -7.94 -17.34 31.73
N GLY A 558 -7.87 -16.23 30.99
CA GLY A 558 -7.51 -14.90 31.52
C GLY A 558 -6.04 -14.74 31.91
N ARG A 559 -5.15 -15.68 31.52
CA ARG A 559 -3.70 -15.59 31.69
C ARG A 559 -3.10 -14.43 30.87
N LYS A 560 -3.68 -14.11 29.71
CA LYS A 560 -3.41 -12.90 28.92
C LYS A 560 -4.62 -11.95 28.95
N ARG A 561 -4.37 -10.67 29.22
CA ARG A 561 -5.39 -9.60 29.09
C ARG A 561 -5.48 -9.09 27.66
N PHE A 562 -6.70 -8.80 27.22
CA PHE A 562 -6.99 -8.23 25.91
C PHE A 562 -7.33 -6.74 26.04
N MET A 563 -6.34 -5.89 25.77
CA MET A 563 -6.49 -4.44 25.79
C MET A 563 -6.84 -3.92 24.39
N LEU A 564 -8.00 -3.30 24.20
CA LEU A 564 -8.36 -2.64 22.95
C LEU A 564 -8.35 -1.12 23.12
N SER A 565 -7.69 -0.41 22.21
CA SER A 565 -7.67 1.05 22.25
C SER A 565 -8.96 1.61 21.64
N VAL A 566 -9.80 2.26 22.45
CA VAL A 566 -11.11 2.77 22.04
C VAL A 566 -11.07 4.30 21.99
N ALA A 567 -11.64 4.88 20.93
CA ALA A 567 -11.86 6.32 20.84
C ALA A 567 -12.84 6.75 21.95
N SER A 568 -12.50 7.78 22.73
CA SER A 568 -13.30 8.18 23.89
C SER A 568 -14.68 8.68 23.46
N THR A 569 -15.69 7.82 23.52
CA THR A 569 -17.08 8.24 23.35
C THR A 569 -17.48 9.13 24.52
N GLU A 570 -17.97 10.34 24.23
CA GLU A 570 -18.77 11.05 25.22
C GLU A 570 -19.94 10.14 25.59
N LYS A 571 -20.04 9.73 26.86
CA LYS A 571 -21.10 8.83 27.32
C LYS A 571 -22.45 9.47 27.03
N GLY A 572 -23.12 8.99 25.98
CA GLY A 572 -24.42 9.49 25.53
C GLY A 572 -25.39 9.49 26.71
N LYS A 573 -25.96 10.66 27.02
CA LYS A 573 -26.76 10.89 28.23
C LYS A 573 -27.78 9.76 28.40
N GLY A 574 -27.59 8.96 29.45
CA GLY A 574 -28.41 7.78 29.69
C GLY A 574 -29.89 8.15 29.77
N LYS A 575 -30.74 7.37 29.10
CA LYS A 575 -32.19 7.45 29.32
C LYS A 575 -32.46 7.18 30.78
N GLN A 576 -32.92 8.18 31.53
CA GLN A 576 -33.48 7.96 32.86
C GLN A 576 -34.69 7.04 32.72
N THR A 577 -34.65 5.93 33.46
CA THR A 577 -35.78 5.00 33.59
C THR A 577 -36.84 5.64 34.48
N THR A 578 -37.94 6.08 33.88
CA THR A 578 -39.16 6.41 34.63
C THR A 578 -39.85 5.11 35.04
N GLU A 579 -40.00 4.89 36.34
CA GLU A 579 -40.67 3.71 36.89
C GLU A 579 -42.16 3.66 36.48
N ALA A 580 -42.70 2.45 36.33
CA ALA A 580 -44.09 2.26 35.93
C ALA A 580 -45.00 2.04 37.16
N THR A 581 -46.02 2.88 37.32
CA THR A 581 -47.05 2.72 38.36
C THR A 581 -48.28 1.98 37.81
N ALA A 582 -48.90 1.12 38.62
CA ALA A 582 -49.95 0.19 38.20
C ALA A 582 -51.32 0.85 37.86
N PRO A 583 -52.15 0.24 36.99
CA PRO A 583 -53.45 0.77 36.60
C PRO A 583 -54.57 0.49 37.62
N ALA A 584 -55.59 1.36 37.63
CA ALA A 584 -56.81 1.24 38.46
C ALA A 584 -58.10 1.30 37.58
N PRO A 585 -59.26 0.80 38.04
CA PRO A 585 -60.28 0.25 37.14
C PRO A 585 -61.43 1.19 36.69
N ASN A 586 -62.16 0.69 35.70
CA ASN A 586 -63.19 1.31 34.86
C ASN A 586 -64.53 1.64 35.59
N LYS A 587 -65.18 2.77 35.23
CA LYS A 587 -66.59 3.12 35.55
C LYS A 587 -67.25 3.94 34.41
N TYR A 588 -68.59 4.02 34.40
CA TYR A 588 -69.40 4.12 33.17
C TYR A 588 -70.29 5.39 33.04
N ARG A 589 -70.45 5.86 31.79
CA ARG A 589 -71.47 6.71 31.10
C ARG A 589 -72.64 7.39 31.88
N PRO A 590 -73.11 8.59 31.42
CA PRO A 590 -74.26 8.73 30.47
C PRO A 590 -73.93 9.61 29.22
N LEU A 591 -74.47 9.44 28.00
CA LEU A 591 -75.83 9.67 27.42
C LEU A 591 -76.24 11.16 27.30
N ALA A 592 -76.80 11.68 26.19
CA ALA A 592 -77.20 11.09 24.88
C ALA A 592 -76.56 11.84 23.65
N THR A 593 -77.13 12.28 22.52
CA THR A 593 -78.51 12.35 21.94
C THR A 593 -78.47 12.47 20.38
N THR A 594 -79.64 12.45 19.71
CA THR A 594 -79.93 12.63 18.24
C THR A 594 -79.98 14.12 17.79
N ARG A 595 -80.03 14.58 16.50
CA ARG A 595 -80.22 14.05 15.11
C ARG A 595 -79.56 15.05 14.07
N HIS A 596 -79.95 15.46 12.84
CA HIS A 596 -81.10 15.31 11.89
C HIS A 596 -80.73 15.65 10.40
N THR A 597 -81.21 14.86 9.41
CA THR A 597 -81.52 15.07 7.95
C THR A 597 -80.95 16.16 6.99
N ILE A 598 -80.44 15.69 5.82
CA ILE A 598 -80.82 15.98 4.38
C ILE A 598 -80.92 17.44 3.84
N SER A 599 -80.19 17.80 2.74
CA SER A 599 -80.74 18.02 1.35
C SER A 599 -79.82 18.70 0.27
N ARG A 600 -79.91 18.16 -0.97
CA ARG A 600 -79.82 18.76 -2.36
C ARG A 600 -78.62 19.60 -2.93
N LYS A 601 -78.37 19.31 -4.22
CA LYS A 601 -77.59 20.06 -5.28
C LYS A 601 -78.38 21.28 -5.82
N PRO A 602 -77.83 22.28 -6.57
CA PRO A 602 -77.22 22.20 -7.94
C PRO A 602 -75.82 22.91 -8.02
N SER A 603 -74.88 22.74 -8.98
CA SER A 603 -74.80 22.84 -10.47
C SER A 603 -75.15 24.22 -11.06
N THR A 604 -74.46 24.80 -12.05
CA THR A 604 -73.44 24.29 -13.02
C THR A 604 -72.03 24.94 -12.79
N THR A 605 -71.12 25.38 -13.69
CA THR A 605 -71.07 25.61 -15.16
C THR A 605 -69.61 25.60 -15.73
N ALA A 606 -69.50 25.88 -17.04
CA ALA A 606 -68.35 26.00 -17.95
C ALA A 606 -67.27 27.09 -17.64
N ALA A 607 -66.13 27.23 -18.35
CA ALA A 607 -65.28 26.29 -19.12
C ALA A 607 -64.02 27.01 -19.68
N SER A 608 -62.91 26.28 -19.89
CA SER A 608 -61.88 26.57 -20.90
C SER A 608 -61.04 25.31 -21.21
N ARG A 609 -60.30 25.26 -22.33
CA ARG A 609 -59.54 24.09 -22.82
C ARG A 609 -58.16 24.48 -23.35
N LEU A 610 -57.17 23.60 -23.15
CA LEU A 610 -56.09 23.16 -24.07
C LEU A 610 -55.19 22.21 -23.24
N THR A 611 -55.33 20.87 -23.30
CA THR A 611 -54.65 19.95 -24.23
C THR A 611 -53.16 20.25 -24.42
N LYS A 612 -52.23 19.29 -24.27
CA LYS A 612 -52.31 17.84 -24.56
C LYS A 612 -52.29 16.89 -23.34
N LYS A 613 -52.49 15.60 -23.60
CA LYS A 613 -52.68 14.46 -22.68
C LYS A 613 -51.41 13.57 -22.63
N ILE A 614 -51.00 12.99 -21.48
CA ILE A 614 -51.38 11.64 -20.93
C ILE A 614 -50.88 10.50 -21.86
N SER A 615 -50.28 9.39 -21.40
CA SER A 615 -50.42 8.61 -20.13
C SER A 615 -49.07 8.15 -19.55
N SER A 616 -48.85 7.99 -18.23
CA SER A 616 -49.36 6.97 -17.27
C SER A 616 -48.91 5.53 -17.61
N VAL A 617 -48.63 4.63 -16.65
CA VAL A 617 -49.51 4.15 -15.55
C VAL A 617 -48.78 4.12 -14.18
N ASN A 618 -49.55 4.00 -13.10
CA ASN A 618 -49.10 3.99 -11.70
C ASN A 618 -49.35 2.60 -11.04
N ARG A 619 -48.73 2.36 -9.89
CA ARG A 619 -48.82 1.15 -9.04
C ARG A 619 -50.21 0.50 -8.89
N THR A 620 -50.23 -0.82 -8.69
CA THR A 620 -50.95 -1.49 -7.59
C THR A 620 -50.12 -2.68 -7.08
N ASP A 621 -50.23 -2.98 -5.79
CA ASP A 621 -49.71 -4.17 -5.12
C ASP A 621 -50.71 -5.34 -5.25
N ASP A 622 -50.26 -6.60 -5.07
CA ASP A 622 -50.81 -7.58 -4.10
C ASP A 622 -50.13 -8.97 -4.21
N LEU A 623 -50.55 -9.92 -3.37
CA LEU A 623 -49.84 -11.16 -2.98
C LEU A 623 -50.42 -12.46 -3.61
N ASP A 624 -49.87 -13.60 -3.15
CA ASP A 624 -50.35 -15.00 -3.31
C ASP A 624 -50.13 -15.70 -4.68
N CYS A 625 -49.94 -17.03 -4.77
CA CYS A 625 -49.28 -18.01 -3.88
C CYS A 625 -49.04 -19.36 -4.63
N PHE A 626 -48.33 -20.30 -4.00
CA PHE A 626 -48.24 -21.76 -4.27
C PHE A 626 -47.55 -22.34 -5.55
N ASP A 627 -46.59 -23.22 -5.26
CA ASP A 627 -46.26 -24.56 -5.80
C ASP A 627 -45.83 -24.92 -7.25
N SER A 628 -44.69 -25.63 -7.24
CA SER A 628 -44.36 -26.93 -7.87
C SER A 628 -44.32 -27.15 -9.39
N ASP A 629 -43.23 -27.83 -9.77
CA ASP A 629 -43.11 -28.90 -10.77
C ASP A 629 -43.40 -28.66 -12.27
N GLY A 630 -42.46 -29.15 -13.09
CA GLY A 630 -42.87 -30.14 -14.10
C GLY A 630 -42.32 -29.95 -15.53
N ALA A 631 -41.43 -30.88 -15.91
CA ALA A 631 -41.27 -31.46 -17.25
C ALA A 631 -41.08 -30.55 -18.49
N GLU A 632 -39.88 -30.69 -19.07
CA GLU A 632 -39.60 -30.92 -20.50
C GLU A 632 -40.69 -30.62 -21.57
N ARG A 633 -40.30 -29.86 -22.60
CA ARG A 633 -40.55 -30.31 -23.98
C ARG A 633 -39.57 -29.73 -25.00
N ALA A 634 -39.16 -30.56 -25.96
CA ALA A 634 -38.25 -30.19 -27.04
C ALA A 634 -38.89 -30.34 -28.43
N SER A 635 -38.71 -29.33 -29.29
CA SER A 635 -38.86 -29.33 -30.77
C SER A 635 -38.35 -27.95 -31.27
N LYS A 636 -37.50 -27.77 -32.29
CA LYS A 636 -37.66 -28.06 -33.74
C LYS A 636 -38.96 -27.42 -34.30
N VAL A 637 -39.01 -26.61 -35.37
CA VAL A 637 -38.15 -26.51 -36.58
C VAL A 637 -38.03 -25.05 -37.10
N ALA A 638 -36.84 -24.72 -37.61
CA ALA A 638 -36.38 -23.75 -38.64
C ALA A 638 -37.17 -22.50 -39.15
N SER A 639 -36.33 -21.57 -39.65
CA SER A 639 -36.51 -20.66 -40.81
C SER A 639 -37.45 -19.45 -40.71
N GLY A 640 -36.84 -18.26 -40.89
CA GLY A 640 -37.52 -16.96 -41.00
C GLY A 640 -36.51 -15.82 -41.03
N SER A 641 -35.84 -15.60 -42.17
CA SER A 641 -34.69 -14.71 -42.30
C SER A 641 -35.00 -13.24 -41.98
N ARG A 642 -34.10 -12.58 -41.24
CA ARG A 642 -33.96 -11.12 -41.28
C ARG A 642 -32.50 -10.73 -41.07
N VAL A 643 -32.00 -9.82 -41.90
CA VAL A 643 -30.61 -9.36 -41.90
C VAL A 643 -30.34 -8.55 -40.64
N VAL A 644 -29.18 -8.80 -40.04
CA VAL A 644 -28.43 -7.88 -39.18
C VAL A 644 -26.99 -8.01 -39.64
N ASP A 645 -26.35 -6.89 -39.98
CA ASP A 645 -25.05 -6.86 -40.63
C ASP A 645 -23.91 -7.25 -39.67
N ASP A 646 -22.86 -7.86 -40.21
CA ASP A 646 -21.61 -8.10 -39.49
C ASP A 646 -20.97 -6.76 -39.07
N ILE A 647 -20.49 -6.69 -37.83
CA ILE A 647 -19.62 -5.60 -37.35
C ILE A 647 -18.33 -6.27 -36.89
N GLU A 648 -17.25 -5.95 -37.62
CA GLU A 648 -15.97 -6.65 -37.58
C GLU A 648 -15.12 -6.32 -36.33
N ASP A 649 -14.08 -7.13 -36.12
CA ASP A 649 -13.04 -6.89 -35.13
C ASP A 649 -12.41 -5.50 -35.28
N THR A 650 -12.08 -4.84 -34.16
CA THR A 650 -11.50 -3.49 -34.15
C THR A 650 -10.26 -3.41 -33.25
N ASP A 651 -9.14 -3.95 -33.74
CA ASP A 651 -7.81 -3.87 -33.10
C ASP A 651 -6.65 -3.71 -34.11
N ASP A 652 -6.84 -2.81 -35.09
CA ASP A 652 -5.83 -2.04 -35.89
C ASP A 652 -6.61 -0.82 -36.47
N TYR A 653 -6.13 0.22 -37.16
CA TYR A 653 -4.89 0.59 -37.88
C TYR A 653 -4.60 2.09 -37.62
N ALA A 654 -3.39 2.66 -37.72
CA ALA A 654 -2.03 2.16 -37.93
C ALA A 654 -1.03 3.27 -37.47
N VAL A 655 0.27 3.16 -37.82
CA VAL A 655 1.26 4.26 -37.71
C VAL A 655 1.86 4.55 -39.09
N PRO A 656 2.04 5.82 -39.53
CA PRO A 656 2.70 6.14 -40.79
C PRO A 656 4.18 5.71 -40.83
N PRO A 657 4.72 5.36 -42.01
CA PRO A 657 6.11 4.97 -42.17
C PRO A 657 7.06 6.18 -42.31
N ASP A 658 8.35 5.87 -42.14
CA ASP A 658 9.54 6.59 -42.61
C ASP A 658 9.79 8.04 -42.12
N PHE A 659 10.83 8.17 -41.31
CA PHE A 659 12.07 8.79 -41.80
C PHE A 659 13.29 8.06 -41.22
N PHE A 660 14.14 7.53 -42.09
CA PHE A 660 15.52 7.15 -41.78
C PHE A 660 16.42 8.25 -42.31
N ASP A 661 17.36 8.73 -41.50
CA ASP A 661 18.58 9.38 -41.98
C ASP A 661 19.76 8.50 -41.53
N ASP A 662 20.52 8.02 -42.52
CA ASP A 662 21.76 7.24 -42.32
C ASP A 662 22.95 8.22 -42.16
N PRO A 663 24.04 7.85 -41.46
CA PRO A 663 25.12 8.77 -41.17
C PRO A 663 26.16 8.83 -42.29
N ASP A 664 26.35 10.01 -42.89
CA ASP A 664 27.68 10.53 -43.26
C ASP A 664 27.63 11.96 -43.84
N THR A 665 28.23 12.92 -43.15
CA THR A 665 28.88 14.09 -43.80
C THR A 665 29.90 14.74 -42.87
N ILE A 666 31.06 15.10 -43.40
CA ILE A 666 32.17 15.74 -42.69
C ILE A 666 32.35 17.16 -43.24
N GLU A 667 32.56 18.15 -42.36
CA GLU A 667 33.36 19.40 -42.52
C GLU A 667 32.98 20.37 -41.35
N THR A 668 33.81 20.55 -40.31
CA THR A 668 35.00 21.44 -40.17
C THR A 668 34.72 22.95 -40.11
N GLN A 669 34.74 23.49 -38.89
CA GLN A 669 35.35 24.77 -38.45
C GLN A 669 35.49 24.66 -36.91
N GLU A 670 36.65 24.83 -36.28
CA GLU A 670 37.48 26.06 -36.13
C GLU A 670 36.74 27.19 -35.39
N GLU A 671 37.29 27.84 -34.37
CA GLU A 671 38.47 27.55 -33.52
C GLU A 671 38.42 28.40 -32.23
N SER A 672 39.43 28.30 -31.35
CA SER A 672 39.75 29.21 -30.23
C SER A 672 38.83 29.13 -28.98
N LEU A 673 39.28 29.39 -27.74
CA LEU A 673 40.55 29.93 -27.22
C LEU A 673 41.13 29.11 -26.04
N LEU A 674 42.44 28.88 -26.09
CA LEU A 674 43.46 28.98 -25.02
C LEU A 674 43.08 28.52 -23.58
N THR A 675 43.51 27.35 -23.09
CA THR A 675 44.86 26.99 -22.55
C THR A 675 45.35 27.75 -21.30
N ASN A 676 45.49 27.03 -20.17
CA ASN A 676 46.67 26.95 -19.27
C ASN A 676 46.33 25.96 -18.12
N ASN A 677 47.13 24.95 -17.78
CA ASN A 677 48.42 24.96 -17.04
C ASN A 677 48.33 25.61 -15.64
N SER A 678 48.85 25.02 -14.56
CA SER A 678 49.56 23.73 -14.39
C SER A 678 49.77 23.35 -12.91
N THR A 679 49.96 22.06 -12.61
CA THR A 679 50.74 21.45 -11.48
C THR A 679 50.47 21.86 -10.00
N GLY A 680 50.47 20.87 -9.08
CA GLY A 680 50.42 21.07 -7.62
C GLY A 680 51.72 21.61 -6.98
N PRO A 681 51.82 21.65 -5.63
CA PRO A 681 52.05 20.41 -4.89
C PRO A 681 51.34 20.29 -3.50
N VAL A 682 51.60 19.18 -2.80
CA VAL A 682 51.09 18.85 -1.45
C VAL A 682 51.94 19.52 -0.36
N ALA A 683 51.31 20.07 0.69
CA ALA A 683 51.95 20.41 1.96
C ALA A 683 50.96 20.38 3.15
N SER A 684 51.45 20.10 4.35
CA SER A 684 50.66 19.91 5.57
C SER A 684 50.69 21.10 6.54
N ARG A 685 49.58 21.32 7.27
CA ARG A 685 49.50 21.78 8.69
C ARG A 685 48.02 21.92 9.10
N SER A 686 47.55 21.21 10.12
CA SER A 686 47.56 21.58 11.55
C SER A 686 46.41 22.51 11.94
N ALA A 687 45.74 22.20 13.06
CA ALA A 687 44.47 22.81 13.43
C ALA A 687 44.57 24.26 13.90
N GLN A 688 43.59 25.08 13.51
CA GLN A 688 43.20 26.30 14.23
C GLN A 688 41.69 26.34 14.42
N VAL A 689 41.26 27.01 15.49
CA VAL A 689 39.86 27.09 15.93
C VAL A 689 39.25 28.39 15.41
N LEU A 690 38.04 28.30 14.84
CA LEU A 690 37.18 29.45 14.56
C LEU A 690 35.79 29.24 15.19
N ALA A 691 35.15 30.35 15.53
CA ALA A 691 33.92 30.41 16.31
C ALA A 691 32.67 29.98 15.49
N PRO A 692 31.56 29.63 16.15
CA PRO A 692 30.29 29.38 15.48
C PRO A 692 29.53 30.69 15.21
N ASP A 693 29.33 31.02 13.94
CA ASP A 693 28.30 32.00 13.55
C ASP A 693 26.90 31.46 13.86
N SER A 694 25.99 32.35 14.27
CA SER A 694 24.69 32.01 14.84
C SER A 694 23.52 32.51 14.00
N ASP A 695 22.98 31.64 13.15
CA ASP A 695 21.69 31.83 12.46
C ASP A 695 20.91 30.51 12.44
N ILE A 696 19.97 30.36 13.38
CA ILE A 696 18.91 29.35 13.36
C ILE A 696 17.65 30.02 13.94
N GLU A 697 16.59 30.10 13.15
CA GLU A 697 15.26 30.49 13.63
C GLU A 697 14.51 29.25 14.15
N ASP A 698 13.94 29.35 15.35
CA ASP A 698 13.07 28.32 15.94
C ASP A 698 11.61 28.56 15.54
N ASP A 699 10.93 27.54 15.01
CA ASP A 699 9.94 26.76 15.77
C ASP A 699 9.40 25.57 14.94
N ALA A 700 9.70 24.33 15.36
CA ALA A 700 8.99 23.07 15.03
C ALA A 700 9.75 21.81 15.51
N GLY A 701 9.47 21.33 16.72
CA GLY A 701 9.78 19.96 17.18
C GLY A 701 11.28 19.61 17.37
N ASP A 702 11.74 19.65 18.63
CA ASP A 702 13.16 19.50 19.03
C ASP A 702 13.89 18.28 18.41
N PHE A 703 13.23 17.12 18.31
CA PHE A 703 13.79 15.92 17.67
C PHE A 703 14.25 16.18 16.22
N SER A 704 13.45 16.88 15.41
CA SER A 704 13.76 17.15 14.00
C SER A 704 15.01 18.02 13.87
N ALA A 705 15.10 19.08 14.68
CA ALA A 705 16.26 19.96 14.75
C ALA A 705 17.53 19.23 15.24
N ARG A 706 17.40 18.36 16.26
CA ARG A 706 18.50 17.57 16.82
C ARG A 706 19.00 16.52 15.84
N PHE A 707 18.11 15.72 15.27
CA PHE A 707 18.45 14.69 14.29
C PHE A 707 19.10 15.28 13.03
N LYS A 708 18.57 16.40 12.51
CA LYS A 708 19.19 17.17 11.40
C LYS A 708 20.58 17.68 11.74
N SER A 709 20.81 18.09 12.99
CA SER A 709 22.13 18.52 13.49
C SER A 709 23.11 17.36 13.64
N LEU A 710 22.65 16.20 14.12
CA LEU A 710 23.44 14.96 14.25
C LEU A 710 23.84 14.42 12.86
N LYS A 711 22.92 14.38 11.88
CA LYS A 711 23.25 14.06 10.48
C LYS A 711 24.25 15.06 9.86
N LYS A 712 24.11 16.36 10.13
CA LYS A 712 25.07 17.40 9.67
C LYS A 712 26.46 17.20 10.29
N LEU A 713 26.54 16.70 11.53
CA LEU A 713 27.80 16.34 12.19
C LEU A 713 28.42 15.06 11.58
N ARG A 714 27.63 14.01 11.34
CA ARG A 714 28.07 12.78 10.66
C ARG A 714 28.71 13.11 9.31
N LYS A 715 27.98 13.80 8.42
CA LYS A 715 28.47 14.24 7.10
C LYS A 715 29.73 15.12 7.15
N LYS A 716 29.96 15.85 8.26
CA LYS A 716 31.20 16.61 8.49
C LYS A 716 32.38 15.69 8.85
N LEU A 717 32.16 14.68 9.69
CA LEU A 717 33.20 13.75 10.12
C LEU A 717 33.64 12.83 8.99
N VAL A 718 32.70 12.29 8.20
CA VAL A 718 32.99 11.48 6.99
C VAL A 718 33.96 12.21 6.06
N ARG A 719 33.66 13.49 5.75
CA ARG A 719 34.52 14.36 4.92
C ARG A 719 35.85 14.73 5.58
N GLN A 720 35.94 14.72 6.91
CA GLN A 720 37.15 15.04 7.66
C GLN A 720 38.11 13.84 7.77
N PHE A 721 37.57 12.63 7.82
CA PHE A 721 38.34 11.39 7.97
C PHE A 721 38.53 10.61 6.65
N GLY A 722 37.81 10.98 5.58
CA GLY A 722 37.94 10.34 4.26
C GLY A 722 37.27 8.97 4.19
N LEU A 723 36.21 8.76 4.96
CA LEU A 723 35.50 7.49 5.07
C LEU A 723 34.64 7.21 3.81
N PRO A 724 34.52 5.96 3.35
CA PRO A 724 33.74 5.60 2.18
C PRO A 724 32.22 5.69 2.42
N ASP A 725 31.73 5.37 3.63
CA ASP A 725 30.32 5.45 3.98
C ASP A 725 30.06 6.54 5.05
N GLU A 726 28.79 6.91 5.23
CA GLU A 726 28.38 7.69 6.40
C GLU A 726 28.22 6.83 7.66
N ASP A 727 27.78 5.59 7.52
CA ASP A 727 27.46 4.70 8.64
C ASP A 727 28.71 4.14 9.34
N ASP A 728 29.88 4.23 8.70
CA ASP A 728 31.22 4.03 9.30
C ASP A 728 31.37 4.82 10.61
N VAL A 729 30.86 6.05 10.64
CA VAL A 729 30.86 6.93 11.81
C VAL A 729 29.82 6.45 12.83
N PHE A 730 28.54 6.50 12.45
CA PHE A 730 27.39 5.97 13.20
C PHE A 730 26.23 5.74 12.23
N GLN A 731 25.62 4.56 12.30
CA GLN A 731 24.37 4.21 11.61
C GLN A 731 23.24 5.19 11.94
N GLU A 732 22.24 5.28 11.06
CA GLU A 732 21.19 6.27 11.20
C GLU A 732 20.29 6.00 12.42
N GLU A 733 20.08 4.73 12.77
CA GLU A 733 19.35 4.25 13.94
C GLU A 733 19.97 4.80 15.24
N VAL A 734 21.30 4.69 15.35
CA VAL A 734 22.07 5.26 16.48
C VAL A 734 21.87 6.78 16.54
N LEU A 735 21.81 7.47 15.39
CA LEU A 735 21.53 8.91 15.37
C LEU A 735 20.08 9.26 15.75
N GLN A 736 19.11 8.37 15.50
CA GLN A 736 17.72 8.55 15.95
C GLN A 736 17.62 8.41 17.47
N GLU A 737 18.29 7.42 18.08
CA GLU A 737 18.37 7.31 19.54
C GLU A 737 19.09 8.53 20.17
N LEU A 738 20.25 8.94 19.64
CA LEU A 738 20.96 10.13 20.09
C LEU A 738 20.15 11.43 19.94
N ALA A 739 19.19 11.48 19.00
CA ALA A 739 18.28 12.62 18.85
C ALA A 739 17.17 12.65 19.91
N LEU A 740 16.77 11.49 20.46
CA LEU A 740 15.78 11.35 21.53
C LEU A 740 16.38 11.49 22.94
N LEU A 741 17.69 11.26 23.10
CA LEU A 741 18.35 11.16 24.41
C LEU A 741 18.56 12.53 25.11
N GLU A 742 17.74 12.83 26.12
CA GLU A 742 17.89 13.96 27.05
C GLU A 742 19.00 13.73 28.10
N CYS A 743 20.18 13.29 27.66
CA CYS A 743 21.34 13.10 28.53
C CYS A 743 21.81 14.43 29.17
N THR A 744 22.09 14.38 30.48
CA THR A 744 22.60 15.52 31.26
C THR A 744 24.09 15.40 31.60
N SER A 745 24.64 14.19 31.45
CA SER A 745 26.02 13.84 31.80
C SER A 745 26.73 13.00 30.73
N GLU A 746 28.07 13.03 30.75
CA GLU A 746 28.92 12.16 29.92
C GLU A 746 28.73 10.66 30.25
N GLY A 747 28.32 10.32 31.49
CA GLY A 747 28.03 8.94 31.90
C GLY A 747 26.78 8.39 31.20
N GLU A 748 25.67 9.13 31.25
CA GLU A 748 24.41 8.76 30.57
C GLU A 748 24.62 8.63 29.06
N PHE A 749 25.27 9.62 28.42
CA PHE A 749 25.53 9.58 26.98
C PHE A 749 26.33 8.33 26.58
N LYS A 750 27.37 7.96 27.34
CA LYS A 750 28.17 6.76 27.08
C LYS A 750 27.35 5.48 27.27
N GLN A 751 26.54 5.39 28.32
CA GLN A 751 25.72 4.20 28.57
C GLN A 751 24.70 3.99 27.46
N SER A 752 23.99 5.04 27.04
CA SER A 752 23.00 4.93 25.97
C SER A 752 23.64 4.70 24.60
N LEU A 753 24.75 5.35 24.27
CA LEU A 753 25.49 5.06 23.03
C LEU A 753 26.06 3.63 23.00
N ARG A 754 26.43 3.06 24.16
CA ARG A 754 26.84 1.65 24.25
C ARG A 754 25.66 0.69 24.05
N SER A 755 24.46 1.06 24.49
CA SER A 755 23.23 0.32 24.19
C SER A 755 22.87 0.38 22.70
N ALA A 756 23.03 1.55 22.07
CA ALA A 756 22.67 1.79 20.67
C ALA A 756 23.57 1.05 19.66
N LEU A 757 24.83 0.78 20.03
CA LEU A 757 25.84 0.16 19.16
C LEU A 757 25.83 -1.38 19.14
N GLY A 758 25.07 -2.02 20.02
CA GLY A 758 25.09 -3.48 20.19
C GLY A 758 26.36 -4.00 20.89
N PRO A 759 26.44 -5.33 21.16
CA PRO A 759 27.57 -5.92 21.87
C PRO A 759 28.81 -6.16 20.98
N ASP A 760 28.63 -6.25 19.67
CA ASP A 760 29.66 -6.72 18.72
C ASP A 760 30.61 -5.61 18.23
N VAL A 761 30.46 -4.38 18.74
CA VAL A 761 31.22 -3.20 18.34
C VAL A 761 32.16 -2.76 19.47
N ASP A 762 33.45 -2.53 19.17
CA ASP A 762 34.37 -1.89 20.13
C ASP A 762 33.92 -0.45 20.41
N PHE A 763 33.20 -0.31 21.52
CA PHE A 763 32.68 0.96 21.99
C PHE A 763 33.81 1.95 22.33
N ASP A 764 34.92 1.50 22.94
CA ASP A 764 35.94 2.42 23.43
C ASP A 764 36.82 2.95 22.29
N GLU A 765 37.04 2.17 21.22
CA GLU A 765 37.58 2.67 19.95
C GLU A 765 36.60 3.62 19.24
N LYS A 766 35.35 3.19 19.00
CA LYS A 766 34.37 4.00 18.22
C LYS A 766 33.98 5.30 18.96
N PHE A 767 33.91 5.29 20.30
CA PHE A 767 33.72 6.49 21.12
C PHE A 767 34.93 7.43 21.08
N LYS A 768 36.15 6.88 21.09
CA LYS A 768 37.41 7.65 21.01
C LYS A 768 37.60 8.31 19.63
N ALA A 769 37.20 7.63 18.56
CA ALA A 769 37.22 8.15 17.19
C ALA A 769 36.13 9.23 16.97
N PHE A 770 34.86 8.91 17.26
CA PHE A 770 33.73 9.71 16.81
C PHE A 770 32.78 10.19 17.94
N GLY A 771 32.72 9.50 19.08
CA GLY A 771 31.71 9.77 20.12
C GLY A 771 31.77 11.18 20.73
N LYS A 772 32.97 11.73 20.97
CA LYS A 772 33.14 13.05 21.64
C LYS A 772 32.44 14.21 20.94
N PRO A 773 32.56 14.42 19.60
CA PRO A 773 31.75 15.39 18.86
C PRO A 773 30.24 15.29 19.10
N PHE A 774 29.66 14.08 19.10
CA PHE A 774 28.22 13.88 19.27
C PHE A 774 27.80 14.15 20.72
N MET A 775 28.59 13.68 21.70
CA MET A 775 28.39 13.99 23.12
C MET A 775 28.34 15.49 23.38
N ASN A 776 29.28 16.25 22.79
CA ASN A 776 29.32 17.71 22.91
C ASN A 776 28.12 18.41 22.24
N LEU A 777 27.48 17.79 21.24
CA LEU A 777 26.29 18.35 20.59
C LEU A 777 25.04 18.12 21.45
N CYS A 778 24.88 16.94 22.06
CA CYS A 778 23.75 16.63 22.94
C CYS A 778 23.85 17.42 24.26
N LEU A 779 25.01 17.39 24.94
CA LEU A 779 25.19 18.06 26.23
C LEU A 779 25.12 19.60 26.14
N LYS A 780 25.43 20.20 24.98
CA LYS A 780 25.30 21.66 24.79
C LYS A 780 23.86 22.18 24.88
N LYS A 781 22.85 21.35 24.60
CA LYS A 781 21.43 21.73 24.82
C LYS A 781 21.03 21.54 26.28
N ALA A 782 21.54 20.53 26.99
CA ALA A 782 21.22 20.29 28.39
C ALA A 782 21.62 21.45 29.33
N THR A 783 22.64 22.23 28.99
CA THR A 783 23.01 23.45 29.75
C THR A 783 22.10 24.65 29.51
N GLN A 784 21.14 24.57 28.58
CA GLN A 784 20.09 25.58 28.38
C GLN A 784 18.78 25.12 29.03
N GLY A 785 18.76 25.11 30.36
CA GLY A 785 17.55 24.81 31.14
C GLY A 785 16.39 25.78 30.87
N PRO A 786 15.14 25.40 31.16
CA PRO A 786 13.95 26.16 30.79
C PRO A 786 13.93 27.54 31.42
N GLN A 787 13.94 28.60 30.59
CA GLN A 787 13.77 29.97 31.06
C GLN A 787 12.35 30.19 31.60
N THR A 788 12.23 30.20 32.92
CA THR A 788 11.03 30.63 33.65
C THR A 788 10.83 32.14 33.45
N LYS A 789 10.16 32.52 32.36
CA LYS A 789 9.76 33.91 32.08
C LYS A 789 8.72 34.39 33.11
N THR A 790 9.18 34.86 34.26
CA THR A 790 8.39 35.76 35.12
C THR A 790 8.05 37.02 34.32
N PRO A 791 6.77 37.41 34.20
CA PRO A 791 6.37 38.57 33.40
C PRO A 791 6.78 39.86 34.11
N ASN A 792 7.87 40.48 33.65
CA ASN A 792 8.30 41.78 34.15
C ASN A 792 7.57 42.90 33.39
N ILE A 793 6.94 43.83 34.10
CA ILE A 793 5.97 44.78 33.54
C ILE A 793 6.65 46.08 33.15
N THR A 794 7.27 46.10 31.96
CA THR A 794 7.68 47.29 31.19
C THR A 794 7.68 46.98 29.69
N ASP A 795 7.71 48.03 28.87
CA ASP A 795 7.98 48.00 27.42
C ASP A 795 6.96 47.26 26.52
N LEU A 796 5.69 47.60 26.68
CA LEU A 796 4.73 47.63 25.57
C LEU A 796 4.47 49.06 25.12
N HIS A 797 5.37 49.60 24.29
CA HIS A 797 5.10 50.83 23.52
C HIS A 797 5.86 50.84 22.20
N ASN A 798 5.21 51.37 21.16
CA ASN A 798 5.74 51.66 19.82
C ASN A 798 6.14 50.43 18.96
N GLN A 799 5.15 49.87 18.24
CA GLN A 799 5.12 49.94 16.76
C GLN A 799 3.87 49.20 16.21
N TYR A 800 2.85 49.96 15.80
CA TYR A 800 1.96 49.63 14.67
C TYR A 800 1.21 50.89 14.26
N ASP A 801 1.69 51.56 13.20
CA ASP A 801 1.00 52.67 12.55
C ASP A 801 0.20 52.15 11.35
N PHE A 802 -1.13 52.25 11.41
CA PHE A 802 -1.99 52.02 10.24
C PHE A 802 -3.20 52.96 10.25
N LYS A 803 -3.43 53.61 9.10
CA LYS A 803 -4.44 54.66 8.92
C LYS A 803 -5.84 54.04 8.78
N GLY A 804 -6.82 54.46 9.59
CA GLY A 804 -8.16 53.86 9.59
C GLY A 804 -9.23 54.50 10.48
N SER A 805 -9.37 55.84 10.48
CA SER A 805 -10.48 56.55 11.14
C SER A 805 -11.85 56.19 10.51
N PRO A 806 -13.02 56.29 11.20
CA PRO A 806 -13.33 57.36 12.17
C PRO A 806 -14.31 57.05 13.35
N LYS A 807 -14.58 58.12 14.14
CA LYS A 807 -15.69 58.37 15.10
C LYS A 807 -15.51 58.04 16.59
N ARG A 808 -15.18 59.10 17.34
CA ARG A 808 -15.57 59.41 18.75
C ARG A 808 -17.11 59.58 18.87
N PRO A 809 -17.73 59.77 20.06
CA PRO A 809 -17.21 59.97 21.44
C PRO A 809 -17.61 58.85 22.43
N GLY A 810 -17.19 58.76 23.69
CA GLY A 810 -16.48 59.60 24.67
C GLY A 810 -16.57 58.87 26.03
N GLY A 811 -16.00 59.29 27.17
CA GLY A 811 -15.24 60.50 27.45
C GLY A 811 -15.55 61.05 28.86
N PHE A 812 -15.02 60.43 29.93
CA PHE A 812 -15.00 61.02 31.29
C PHE A 812 -13.75 60.57 32.10
N LYS A 813 -13.39 61.35 33.11
CA LYS A 813 -12.16 61.21 33.94
C LYS A 813 -12.45 60.62 35.35
N PRO A 814 -11.43 60.19 36.13
CA PRO A 814 -11.60 59.14 37.14
C PRO A 814 -11.80 59.61 38.60
N ALA A 815 -12.25 58.65 39.44
CA ALA A 815 -11.86 58.30 40.83
C ALA A 815 -11.59 59.41 41.89
N PRO A 816 -11.94 59.17 43.18
CA PRO A 816 -10.97 58.43 44.02
C PRO A 816 -11.53 57.53 45.16
N SER A 817 -10.74 56.52 45.51
CA SER A 817 -10.49 55.94 46.86
C SER A 817 -11.63 55.67 47.87
N ARG A 818 -11.65 54.44 48.43
CA ARG A 818 -11.51 54.25 49.90
C ARG A 818 -11.00 52.85 50.30
N THR A 819 -10.50 52.77 51.53
CA THR A 819 -9.67 51.70 52.12
C THR A 819 -10.42 50.73 53.04
N SER A 820 -10.14 49.42 52.94
CA SER A 820 -9.95 48.46 54.06
C SER A 820 -9.76 47.04 53.49
N SER A 821 -8.88 46.12 53.92
CA SER A 821 -8.11 45.85 55.17
C SER A 821 -8.74 44.85 56.17
N ARG A 822 -8.64 43.54 55.86
CA ARG A 822 -8.60 42.34 56.75
C ARG A 822 -8.46 41.10 55.81
N LYS A 823 -7.50 40.17 55.99
CA LYS A 823 -7.42 39.10 57.01
C LYS A 823 -8.73 38.29 57.08
N PHE A 824 -8.75 36.98 56.86
CA PHE A 824 -7.67 35.98 56.94
C PHE A 824 -7.03 35.60 55.59
#